data_AF-F4P981-F1
#
_entry.id   AF-F4P981-F1
#
_cell.length_a   1.000
_cell.length_b   1.000
_cell.length_c   1.000
_cell.angle_alpha   90.00
_cell.angle_beta   90.00
_cell.angle_gamma   90.00
#
_symmetry.space_group_name_H-M   'P 1'
#
loop_
_entity.id
_entity.type
_entity.pdbx_description
1 polymer ?
#
loop_
_entity_poly.entity_id
_entity_poly.type
_entity_poly.pdbx_seq_one_letter_code
_entity_poly.pdbx_strand_id
1 'polypeptide(L)'
;MVKVFISNVDTPLGHNLSRLLANTVIGSRREDENEEEEEDAQTTAVAAGKNPASENLDASLEGFDKTKPDDKLVKETYLIVGTMQRKPDLSEVLNNPQLALSALSCPGKMIESGDKKKDAARREAIEKMSMLGQKPKWVKDIVNNTARDQLLQTLLASDVIIYDMTSNLDETAWAIEALSEKADTFDKPKTFIAVSSIMTWARTKVESDDGDGSIAEDEFRRRKAHPNWKNHLALEKNIIKYGKKTNLKTYVVAAGLIYHAGDSIFHSLFKAAWHNEPELHCYGDGSNHIPTVHLDDLISIIVELIETAPENKYLVAVDESKNTLYEIIKAISEFLGTGAVKKLAKEDAFLDKSLSQADYDMLTVDLKLDPSHTKEMSVEWKYESGFVEAISMIVQEFKDARGMWPLKAVIHGPPASGKTTLTQKIANHYKIHSVEVDQVVQEAMNRLERRVAGELNEEDQEDDIDAGKELLNEIKEATKNNNGKCPTSHVINFVKEYLRSMKCRNQGYILDGFPTTTEEAKILFEASDEDSKDDKTLLTDDPVFPEFVFSLEASDAFLKQRIMKLPEASISGTRNSEEALTKRLEEYRKVNTDETTVLNYFDEQEVHPTIIDVEKMELNETIEMITKVMGGARNYGPSVEEISAERFQMEAAKAKSEALAAEERSAREKEESERHAKAKLEWNMRLEEVRKQEKEVLEAQSLPLRNYLMKYIMPTLTAGLIEIAKIRPDDPVDSLAEFLFKHNPGNTV
;
A
#
# COMPACT_ATOMS: atom_id res chain seq x y z
N MET A 1 33.39 16.18 -12.03
CA MET A 1 32.03 15.55 -12.10
C MET A 1 32.10 14.21 -12.82
N VAL A 2 31.82 13.11 -12.11
CA VAL A 2 31.72 11.75 -12.67
C VAL A 2 30.26 11.46 -13.01
N LYS A 3 29.99 11.03 -14.24
CA LYS A 3 28.63 10.70 -14.67
C LYS A 3 28.36 9.20 -14.50
N VAL A 4 27.34 8.85 -13.73
CA VAL A 4 26.94 7.47 -13.47
C VAL A 4 25.62 7.17 -14.15
N PHE A 5 25.59 6.09 -14.93
CA PHE A 5 24.39 5.51 -15.49
C PHE A 5 23.90 4.35 -14.61
N ILE A 6 22.63 4.35 -14.22
CA ILE A 6 22.00 3.25 -13.47
C ILE A 6 20.76 2.76 -14.24
N SER A 7 20.67 1.46 -14.49
CA SER A 7 19.46 0.85 -15.06
C SER A 7 18.32 0.83 -14.03
N ASN A 8 17.09 1.13 -14.45
CA ASN A 8 15.88 0.99 -13.64
C ASN A 8 15.96 1.67 -12.26
N VAL A 9 16.12 2.99 -12.23
CA VAL A 9 16.26 3.79 -11.00
C VAL A 9 15.03 3.77 -10.09
N ASP A 10 13.91 3.20 -10.55
CA ASP A 10 12.66 3.01 -9.83
C ASP A 10 12.54 1.65 -9.14
N THR A 11 13.54 0.77 -9.29
CA THR A 11 13.68 -0.48 -8.53
C THR A 11 14.33 -0.23 -7.16
N PRO A 12 14.15 -1.11 -6.15
CA PRO A 12 14.77 -0.92 -4.83
C PRO A 12 16.28 -0.74 -4.89
N LEU A 13 16.96 -1.53 -5.74
CA LEU A 13 18.40 -1.45 -5.96
C LEU A 13 18.79 -0.13 -6.64
N GLY A 14 18.17 0.19 -7.78
CA GLY A 14 18.49 1.42 -8.53
C GLY A 14 18.19 2.71 -7.75
N HIS A 15 17.08 2.73 -7.00
CA HIS A 15 16.64 3.87 -6.19
C HIS A 15 17.61 4.14 -5.03
N ASN A 16 17.95 3.11 -4.25
CA ASN A 16 18.84 3.29 -3.10
C ASN A 16 20.30 3.48 -3.51
N LEU A 17 20.76 2.83 -4.58
CA LEU A 17 22.09 3.06 -5.14
C LEU A 17 22.23 4.50 -5.65
N SER A 18 21.23 5.00 -6.37
CA SER A 18 21.24 6.39 -6.83
C SER A 18 21.16 7.38 -5.67
N ARG A 19 20.46 7.04 -4.58
CA ARG A 19 20.43 7.88 -3.37
C ARG A 19 21.79 7.97 -2.71
N LEU A 20 22.46 6.82 -2.51
CA LEU A 20 23.76 6.79 -1.84
C LEU A 20 24.80 7.53 -2.69
N LEU A 21 24.88 7.24 -3.98
CA LEU A 21 25.82 7.90 -4.91
C LEU A 21 25.60 9.42 -5.03
N ALA A 22 24.37 9.90 -4.94
CA ALA A 22 24.11 11.34 -4.98
C ALA A 22 24.66 12.06 -3.74
N ASN A 23 24.72 11.36 -2.61
CA ASN A 23 25.15 11.88 -1.32
C ASN A 23 26.64 11.63 -1.05
N THR A 24 27.28 10.66 -1.71
CA THR A 24 28.70 10.39 -1.56
C THR A 24 29.54 11.43 -2.31
N VAL A 25 30.61 11.86 -1.65
CA VAL A 25 31.62 12.75 -2.23
C VAL A 25 32.63 11.87 -2.93
N ILE A 26 32.97 12.19 -4.17
CA ILE A 26 33.89 11.36 -4.98
C ILE A 26 35.22 11.19 -4.24
N GLY A 27 35.61 9.94 -4.00
CA GLY A 27 36.90 9.59 -3.39
C GLY A 27 36.93 9.66 -1.88
N SER A 28 35.78 9.79 -1.20
CA SER A 28 35.72 9.85 0.26
C SER A 28 36.09 8.54 0.97
N ARG A 29 36.11 7.41 0.27
CA ARG A 29 36.46 6.09 0.83
C ARG A 29 37.82 5.58 0.38
N ARG A 30 38.58 6.36 -0.40
CA ARG A 30 39.97 6.03 -0.68
C ARG A 30 40.78 6.27 0.58
N GLU A 31 41.54 5.28 1.03
CA GLU A 31 42.57 5.50 2.03
C GLU A 31 43.55 6.54 1.47
N ASP A 32 43.62 7.71 2.11
CA ASP A 32 44.60 8.72 1.76
C ASP A 32 45.99 8.20 2.14
N GLU A 33 46.69 7.56 1.21
CA GLU A 33 48.14 7.28 1.33
C GLU A 33 48.97 8.58 1.53
N ASN A 34 48.35 9.76 1.46
CA ASN A 34 48.99 11.07 1.63
C ASN A 34 48.83 11.68 3.04
N GLU A 35 48.03 11.12 3.95
CA GLU A 35 47.93 11.68 5.32
C GLU A 35 49.20 11.41 6.15
N GLU A 36 50.03 10.42 5.77
CA GLU A 36 51.34 10.18 6.41
C GLU A 36 52.41 11.23 6.02
N GLU A 37 52.26 11.96 4.92
CA GLU A 37 53.24 13.00 4.52
C GLU A 37 52.94 14.39 5.10
N GLU A 38 51.71 14.68 5.56
CA GLU A 38 51.37 15.98 6.17
C GLU A 38 51.66 16.04 7.68
N GLU A 39 51.76 14.91 8.40
CA GLU A 39 52.18 14.89 9.80
C GLU A 39 53.70 15.11 9.99
N ASP A 40 54.52 14.78 8.99
CA ASP A 40 55.98 14.92 9.06
C ASP A 40 56.49 16.36 8.82
N ALA A 41 55.62 17.28 8.38
CA ALA A 41 55.96 18.69 8.19
C ALA A 41 55.70 19.58 9.42
N GLN A 42 55.01 19.10 10.46
CA GLN A 42 54.65 19.89 11.65
C GLN A 42 55.40 19.51 12.95
N THR A 43 56.27 18.50 12.93
CA THR A 43 56.96 18.01 14.16
C THR A 43 58.38 18.53 14.37
N THR A 44 58.83 19.59 13.66
CA THR A 44 60.15 20.22 13.89
C THR A 44 60.07 21.67 14.36
N ALA A 45 59.25 22.00 15.37
CA ALA A 45 59.33 23.32 16.00
C ALA A 45 58.80 23.45 17.44
N VAL A 46 58.94 22.48 18.35
CA VAL A 46 58.65 22.75 19.78
C VAL A 46 59.60 22.01 20.73
N ALA A 47 60.69 22.65 21.12
CA ALA A 47 61.38 22.35 22.38
C ALA A 47 62.23 23.54 22.86
N ALA A 48 61.61 24.55 23.48
CA ALA A 48 62.25 25.37 24.53
C ALA A 48 61.26 26.28 25.27
N GLY A 49 61.03 25.99 26.56
CA GLY A 49 61.18 27.01 27.62
C GLY A 49 59.96 27.81 28.10
N LYS A 50 59.29 27.26 29.13
CA LYS A 50 58.92 27.87 30.43
C LYS A 50 58.35 29.31 30.53
N ASN A 51 57.14 29.32 31.10
CA ASN A 51 56.62 30.13 32.22
C ASN A 51 55.98 31.52 32.03
N PRO A 52 55.04 31.88 32.94
CA PRO A 52 53.92 32.80 32.67
C PRO A 52 53.98 34.12 33.47
N ALA A 53 53.27 35.17 33.03
CA ALA A 53 52.66 36.21 33.87
C ALA A 53 52.05 37.37 33.06
N SER A 54 50.90 37.88 33.55
CA SER A 54 50.41 39.28 33.49
C SER A 54 50.11 39.89 32.11
N GLU A 55 49.24 40.87 31.90
CA GLU A 55 48.13 41.56 32.57
C GLU A 55 47.58 42.51 31.48
N ASN A 56 46.27 42.78 31.49
CA ASN A 56 45.64 44.06 31.17
C ASN A 56 45.64 44.68 29.73
N LEU A 57 44.39 45.05 29.36
CA LEU A 57 43.92 46.36 28.86
C LEU A 57 44.06 46.75 27.36
N ASP A 58 42.86 46.83 26.76
CA ASP A 58 42.25 47.99 26.09
C ASP A 58 42.46 48.32 24.59
N ALA A 59 41.32 48.71 24.02
CA ALA A 59 41.10 49.76 23.02
C ALA A 59 41.50 49.60 21.53
N SER A 60 40.44 49.37 20.73
CA SER A 60 39.95 50.23 19.63
C SER A 60 40.64 50.30 18.25
N LEU A 61 39.77 50.10 17.24
CA LEU A 61 39.55 50.89 16.00
C LEU A 61 40.39 50.66 14.73
N GLU A 62 39.64 50.60 13.63
CA GLU A 62 39.98 50.81 12.20
C GLU A 62 40.79 49.68 11.53
N GLY A 63 40.32 48.92 10.53
CA GLY A 63 39.36 49.17 9.45
C GLY A 63 40.12 49.02 8.13
N PHE A 64 39.94 47.93 7.37
CA PHE A 64 40.25 47.91 5.93
C PHE A 64 39.59 46.72 5.21
N ASP A 65 38.88 47.10 4.17
CA ASP A 65 38.19 46.35 3.14
C ASP A 65 39.10 45.35 2.38
N LYS A 66 38.57 44.15 2.10
CA LYS A 66 38.76 43.40 0.84
C LYS A 66 37.98 42.08 0.85
N THR A 67 36.92 42.08 0.06
CA THR A 67 36.34 40.91 -0.62
C THR A 67 37.39 39.84 -0.97
N LYS A 68 37.27 38.67 -0.35
CA LYS A 68 37.69 37.40 -0.94
C LYS A 68 36.41 36.57 -1.19
N PRO A 69 36.23 35.94 -2.35
CA PRO A 69 35.20 34.94 -2.49
C PRO A 69 35.60 33.77 -1.60
N ASP A 70 34.69 33.34 -0.73
CA ASP A 70 34.78 32.02 -0.13
C ASP A 70 34.65 31.02 -1.30
N ASP A 71 35.79 30.55 -1.82
CA ASP A 71 35.87 29.29 -2.55
C ASP A 71 35.53 28.18 -1.56
N LYS A 72 34.23 28.01 -1.29
CA LYS A 72 33.70 26.72 -0.86
C LYS A 72 33.99 25.77 -2.01
N LEU A 73 35.08 25.00 -1.90
CA LEU A 73 35.33 23.80 -2.68
C LEU A 73 34.00 23.05 -2.82
N VAL A 74 33.39 23.14 -4.00
CA VAL A 74 32.17 22.39 -4.32
C VAL A 74 32.62 20.94 -4.37
N LYS A 75 32.40 20.21 -3.28
CA LYS A 75 32.67 18.76 -3.21
C LYS A 75 31.98 18.12 -4.42
N GLU A 76 32.78 17.55 -5.32
CA GLU A 76 32.23 16.97 -6.54
C GLU A 76 31.42 15.72 -6.17
N THR A 77 30.12 15.74 -6.45
CA THR A 77 29.22 14.59 -6.29
C THR A 77 28.99 13.89 -7.63
N TYR A 78 28.51 12.64 -7.56
CA TYR A 78 28.18 11.87 -8.75
C TYR A 78 26.93 12.42 -9.44
N LEU A 79 26.98 12.54 -10.77
CA LEU A 79 25.83 12.96 -11.58
C LEU A 79 25.10 11.72 -12.12
N ILE A 80 23.85 11.54 -11.69
CA ILE A 80 23.12 10.30 -11.94
C ILE A 80 22.12 10.47 -13.09
N VAL A 81 22.20 9.55 -14.03
CA VAL A 81 21.26 9.38 -15.14
C VAL A 81 20.82 7.92 -15.18
N GLY A 82 19.59 7.64 -15.59
CA GLY A 82 19.15 6.25 -15.65
C GLY A 82 17.93 6.01 -16.52
N THR A 83 17.51 4.75 -16.57
CA THR A 83 16.26 4.31 -17.16
C THR A 83 15.24 4.01 -16.05
N MET A 84 13.96 3.91 -16.39
CA MET A 84 12.91 3.41 -15.49
C MET A 84 12.28 2.15 -16.08
N GLN A 85 11.77 1.27 -15.22
CA GLN A 85 10.90 0.20 -15.66
C GLN A 85 9.57 0.75 -16.19
N ARG A 86 8.98 0.01 -17.13
CA ARG A 86 7.61 0.31 -17.58
C ARG A 86 6.67 0.00 -16.43
N LYS A 87 5.82 0.96 -16.06
CA LYS A 87 4.73 0.72 -15.12
C LYS A 87 3.79 -0.36 -15.72
N PRO A 88 3.57 -1.49 -15.03
CA PRO A 88 2.70 -2.54 -15.53
C PRO A 88 1.25 -2.06 -15.59
N ASP A 89 0.52 -2.48 -16.63
CA ASP A 89 -0.90 -2.12 -16.78
C ASP A 89 -1.76 -2.91 -15.77
N LEU A 90 -2.91 -2.36 -15.34
CA LEU A 90 -3.76 -3.00 -14.31
C LEU A 90 -4.16 -4.45 -14.65
N SER A 91 -4.33 -4.77 -15.93
CA SER A 91 -4.61 -6.13 -16.40
C SER A 91 -3.41 -7.08 -16.27
N GLU A 92 -2.18 -6.55 -16.40
CA GLU A 92 -0.94 -7.32 -16.20
C GLU A 92 -0.68 -7.53 -14.72
N VAL A 93 -0.96 -6.51 -13.89
CA VAL A 93 -0.94 -6.54 -12.42
C VAL A 93 -1.91 -7.61 -11.89
N LEU A 94 -3.12 -7.72 -12.44
CA LEU A 94 -4.09 -8.74 -12.03
C LEU A 94 -3.68 -10.17 -12.39
N ASN A 95 -2.94 -10.33 -13.48
CA ASN A 95 -2.49 -11.64 -13.97
C ASN A 95 -1.14 -12.07 -13.37
N ASN A 96 -0.40 -11.16 -12.73
CA ASN A 96 0.89 -11.44 -12.12
C ASN A 96 0.93 -10.94 -10.66
N PRO A 97 0.89 -11.85 -9.66
CA PRO A 97 0.81 -11.49 -8.25
C PRO A 97 2.00 -10.65 -7.75
N GLN A 98 3.20 -10.80 -8.33
CA GLN A 98 4.37 -9.98 -7.97
C GLN A 98 4.25 -8.52 -8.44
N LEU A 99 3.73 -8.31 -9.66
CA LEU A 99 3.44 -6.96 -10.17
C LEU A 99 2.29 -6.33 -9.38
N ALA A 100 1.37 -7.14 -8.84
CA ALA A 100 0.31 -6.71 -7.94
C ALA A 100 0.81 -6.25 -6.57
N LEU A 101 1.72 -7.00 -5.96
CA LEU A 101 2.34 -6.66 -4.68
C LEU A 101 3.20 -5.39 -4.81
N SER A 102 4.02 -5.31 -5.86
CA SER A 102 4.90 -4.16 -6.08
C SER A 102 4.17 -2.89 -6.56
N ALA A 103 3.08 -3.01 -7.31
CA ALA A 103 2.28 -1.85 -7.73
C ALA A 103 1.42 -1.25 -6.60
N LEU A 104 1.17 -2.01 -5.53
CA LEU A 104 0.41 -1.56 -4.34
C LEU A 104 1.30 -1.14 -3.18
N SER A 105 2.57 -1.53 -3.18
CA SER A 105 3.53 -1.12 -2.16
C SER A 105 3.74 0.39 -2.27
N CYS A 106 3.11 1.14 -1.35
CA CYS A 106 3.29 2.58 -1.22
C CYS A 106 4.03 2.85 0.10
N PRO A 107 4.98 3.80 0.12
CA PRO A 107 5.57 4.25 1.37
C PRO A 107 4.48 4.70 2.34
N GLY A 108 4.70 4.42 3.63
CA GLY A 108 3.83 4.91 4.69
C GLY A 108 3.72 6.43 4.68
N LYS A 109 2.59 6.96 5.13
CA LYS A 109 2.49 8.41 5.39
C LYS A 109 3.40 8.76 6.55
N MET A 110 4.21 9.81 6.39
CA MET A 110 5.00 10.36 7.49
C MET A 110 4.06 10.90 8.56
N ILE A 111 4.22 10.40 9.78
CA ILE A 111 3.60 10.92 11.00
C ILE A 111 4.76 11.36 11.89
N GLU A 112 4.68 12.52 12.51
CA GLU A 112 5.73 13.00 13.42
C GLU A 112 5.37 12.55 14.84
N SER A 113 6.26 11.78 15.47
CA SER A 113 6.11 11.25 16.82
C SER A 113 6.56 12.26 17.89
N GLY A 114 7.23 13.35 17.48
CA GLY A 114 7.87 14.32 18.38
C GLY A 114 9.32 13.97 18.75
N ASP A 115 9.67 12.67 18.66
CA ASP A 115 11.03 12.16 18.84
C ASP A 115 11.87 12.33 17.58
N LYS A 116 12.80 13.30 17.59
CA LYS A 116 13.67 13.63 16.44
C LYS A 116 14.42 12.42 15.87
N LYS A 117 14.85 11.47 16.71
CA LYS A 117 15.57 10.27 16.27
C LYS A 117 14.66 9.26 15.57
N LYS A 118 13.51 8.94 16.17
CA LYS A 118 12.49 8.05 15.57
C LYS A 118 11.95 8.66 14.28
N ASP A 119 11.69 9.97 14.27
CA ASP A 119 11.21 10.68 13.09
C ASP A 119 12.26 10.75 11.97
N ALA A 120 13.56 10.84 12.31
CA ALA A 120 14.64 10.76 11.33
C ALA A 120 14.75 9.36 10.70
N ALA A 121 14.73 8.31 11.53
CA ALA A 121 14.75 6.92 11.06
C ALA A 121 13.54 6.60 10.16
N ARG A 122 12.34 7.04 10.56
CA ARG A 122 11.11 6.91 9.79
C ARG A 122 11.18 7.63 8.45
N ARG A 123 11.67 8.87 8.44
CA ARG A 123 11.85 9.64 7.20
C ARG A 123 12.83 8.96 6.26
N GLU A 124 13.92 8.43 6.82
CA GLU A 124 14.90 7.67 6.06
C GLU A 124 14.30 6.40 5.46
N ALA A 125 13.57 5.59 6.25
CA ALA A 125 12.95 4.34 5.79
C ALA A 125 11.90 4.58 4.70
N ILE A 126 11.06 5.62 4.85
CA ILE A 126 10.09 6.05 3.83
C ILE A 126 10.81 6.48 2.55
N GLU A 127 11.92 7.22 2.65
CA GLU A 127 12.68 7.66 1.49
C GLU A 127 13.44 6.51 0.79
N LYS A 128 13.77 5.43 1.51
CA LYS A 128 14.37 4.20 0.93
C LYS A 128 13.38 3.37 0.11
N MET A 129 12.08 3.57 0.30
CA MET A 129 11.05 2.87 -0.47
C MET A 129 11.00 3.40 -1.91
N SER A 130 11.32 2.53 -2.86
CA SER A 130 11.22 2.80 -4.30
C SER A 130 9.77 2.65 -4.78
N MET A 131 9.34 3.52 -5.69
CA MET A 131 8.03 3.46 -6.34
C MET A 131 8.18 3.26 -7.84
N LEU A 132 7.65 2.15 -8.36
CA LEU A 132 7.72 1.82 -9.79
C LEU A 132 7.07 2.92 -10.65
N GLY A 133 7.80 3.39 -11.65
CA GLY A 133 7.37 4.47 -12.56
C GLY A 133 7.41 5.88 -11.97
N GLN A 134 7.92 6.09 -10.76
CA GLN A 134 8.15 7.42 -10.18
C GLN A 134 9.63 7.80 -10.23
N LYS A 135 9.92 8.98 -10.81
CA LYS A 135 11.28 9.53 -10.85
C LYS A 135 11.78 9.88 -9.43
N PRO A 136 12.95 9.36 -8.99
CA PRO A 136 13.58 9.80 -7.75
C PRO A 136 14.07 11.25 -7.82
N LYS A 137 14.06 11.96 -6.68
CA LYS A 137 14.39 13.40 -6.62
C LYS A 137 15.84 13.73 -6.96
N TRP A 138 16.76 12.81 -6.65
CA TRP A 138 18.21 12.95 -6.86
C TRP A 138 18.67 12.55 -8.26
N VAL A 139 17.81 11.95 -9.08
CA VAL A 139 18.15 11.58 -10.47
C VAL A 139 17.97 12.78 -11.38
N LYS A 140 19.02 13.17 -12.10
CA LYS A 140 18.99 14.37 -12.95
C LYS A 140 18.14 14.14 -14.19
N ASP A 141 18.48 13.13 -14.98
CA ASP A 141 17.84 12.85 -16.27
C ASP A 141 17.39 11.39 -16.36
N ILE A 142 16.28 11.15 -17.06
CA ILE A 142 15.77 9.81 -17.36
C ILE A 142 15.76 9.60 -18.87
N VAL A 143 16.30 8.47 -19.29
CA VAL A 143 16.33 8.07 -20.69
C VAL A 143 15.27 7.01 -20.94
N ASN A 144 14.56 7.14 -22.06
CA ASN A 144 13.56 6.17 -22.46
C ASN A 144 14.24 4.93 -23.07
N ASN A 145 13.95 3.75 -22.51
CA ASN A 145 14.54 2.48 -22.93
C ASN A 145 14.15 2.09 -24.39
N THR A 146 13.03 2.61 -24.90
CA THR A 146 12.58 2.35 -26.28
C THR A 146 13.46 3.00 -27.36
N ALA A 147 14.19 4.06 -27.02
CA ALA A 147 15.05 4.79 -27.95
C ALA A 147 16.52 4.35 -27.78
N ARG A 148 16.89 3.20 -28.36
CA ARG A 148 18.24 2.62 -28.24
C ARG A 148 19.37 3.57 -28.62
N ASP A 149 19.16 4.46 -29.59
CA ASP A 149 20.18 5.44 -30.01
C ASP A 149 20.46 6.48 -28.91
N GLN A 150 19.41 6.97 -28.23
CA GLN A 150 19.54 7.91 -27.12
C GLN A 150 20.18 7.24 -25.89
N LEU A 151 19.81 5.98 -25.64
CA LEU A 151 20.41 5.17 -24.60
C LEU A 151 21.91 4.97 -24.84
N LEU A 152 22.30 4.60 -26.06
CA LEU A 152 23.71 4.42 -26.43
C LEU A 152 24.52 5.72 -26.28
N GLN A 153 23.98 6.86 -26.71
CA GLN A 153 24.64 8.16 -26.52
C GLN A 153 24.83 8.47 -25.03
N THR A 154 23.85 8.13 -24.19
CA THR A 154 23.92 8.34 -22.74
C THR A 154 24.96 7.43 -22.09
N LEU A 155 25.02 6.15 -22.49
CA LEU A 155 26.02 5.19 -22.02
C LEU A 155 27.44 5.63 -22.39
N LEU A 156 27.65 6.10 -23.63
CA LEU A 156 28.94 6.63 -24.08
C LEU A 156 29.36 7.90 -23.33
N ALA A 157 28.41 8.72 -22.90
CA ALA A 157 28.67 9.91 -22.09
C ALA A 157 28.94 9.61 -20.61
N SER A 158 28.68 8.39 -20.13
CA SER A 158 28.78 8.03 -18.71
C SER A 158 30.10 7.33 -18.40
N ASP A 159 30.70 7.61 -17.25
CA ASP A 159 31.99 7.06 -16.82
C ASP A 159 31.81 5.70 -16.11
N VAL A 160 30.77 5.60 -15.30
CA VAL A 160 30.37 4.38 -14.58
C VAL A 160 28.99 3.96 -15.05
N ILE A 161 28.81 2.68 -15.33
CA ILE A 161 27.59 2.11 -15.89
C ILE A 161 27.20 0.90 -15.05
N ILE A 162 26.03 0.95 -14.43
CA ILE A 162 25.55 -0.07 -13.50
C ILE A 162 24.26 -0.67 -14.05
N TYR A 163 24.29 -1.97 -14.28
CA TYR A 163 23.16 -2.74 -14.79
C TYR A 163 22.74 -3.83 -13.81
N ASP A 164 21.45 -3.87 -13.52
CA ASP A 164 20.82 -5.00 -12.83
C ASP A 164 20.41 -6.08 -13.85
N MET A 165 21.13 -7.20 -13.82
CA MET A 165 20.87 -8.34 -14.71
C MET A 165 19.62 -9.11 -14.34
N THR A 166 19.16 -9.03 -13.09
CA THR A 166 17.98 -9.77 -12.62
C THR A 166 16.71 -9.22 -13.26
N SER A 167 16.64 -7.90 -13.41
CA SER A 167 15.52 -7.20 -14.04
C SER A 167 15.57 -7.20 -15.58
N ASN A 168 16.72 -6.85 -16.19
CA ASN A 168 16.81 -6.59 -17.63
C ASN A 168 18.00 -7.34 -18.29
N LEU A 169 17.87 -8.65 -18.53
CA LEU A 169 18.91 -9.46 -19.17
C LEU A 169 19.25 -9.00 -20.60
N ASP A 170 18.24 -8.82 -21.45
CA ASP A 170 18.43 -8.52 -22.89
C ASP A 170 19.05 -7.14 -23.12
N GLU A 171 18.62 -6.14 -22.33
CA GLU A 171 19.19 -4.79 -22.39
C GLU A 171 20.66 -4.80 -21.94
N THR A 172 20.96 -5.52 -20.86
CA THR A 172 22.34 -5.65 -20.36
C THR A 172 23.25 -6.30 -21.39
N ALA A 173 22.78 -7.36 -22.06
CA ALA A 173 23.52 -8.04 -23.12
C ALA A 173 23.85 -7.12 -24.28
N TRP A 174 22.87 -6.35 -24.75
CA TRP A 174 23.06 -5.36 -25.81
C TRP A 174 24.00 -4.23 -25.38
N ALA A 175 23.83 -3.69 -24.17
CA ALA A 175 24.59 -2.55 -23.68
C ALA A 175 26.08 -2.89 -23.57
N ILE A 176 26.43 -4.05 -23.00
CA ILE A 176 27.84 -4.45 -22.89
C ILE A 176 28.46 -4.75 -24.26
N GLU A 177 27.70 -5.35 -25.19
CA GLU A 177 28.18 -5.60 -26.55
C GLU A 177 28.49 -4.28 -27.26
N ALA A 178 27.55 -3.33 -27.26
CA ALA A 178 27.71 -2.02 -27.88
C ALA A 178 28.85 -1.18 -27.26
N LEU A 179 29.03 -1.25 -25.93
CA LEU A 179 30.16 -0.63 -25.24
C LEU A 179 31.48 -1.29 -25.60
N SER A 180 31.50 -2.62 -25.69
CA SER A 180 32.70 -3.36 -26.05
C SER A 180 33.16 -3.06 -27.47
N GLU A 181 32.24 -2.91 -28.43
CA GLU A 181 32.55 -2.54 -29.83
C GLU A 181 33.21 -1.17 -29.91
N LYS A 182 32.77 -0.23 -29.07
CA LYS A 182 33.28 1.14 -29.03
C LYS A 182 34.40 1.36 -28.02
N ALA A 183 34.87 0.31 -27.35
CA ALA A 183 35.88 0.43 -26.29
C ALA A 183 37.17 1.14 -26.74
N ASP A 184 37.57 0.92 -28.00
CA ASP A 184 38.79 1.53 -28.56
C ASP A 184 38.64 3.03 -28.83
N THR A 185 37.40 3.55 -28.82
CA THR A 185 37.09 4.97 -29.05
C THR A 185 36.98 5.78 -27.76
N PHE A 186 37.18 5.16 -26.59
CA PHE A 186 37.04 5.85 -25.31
C PHE A 186 38.30 6.63 -24.95
N ASP A 187 38.14 7.93 -24.67
CA ASP A 187 39.21 8.80 -24.20
C ASP A 187 39.64 8.49 -22.75
N LYS A 188 38.70 7.97 -21.94
CA LYS A 188 38.90 7.58 -20.53
C LYS A 188 38.39 6.16 -20.29
N PRO A 189 39.02 5.39 -19.40
CA PRO A 189 38.54 4.06 -19.06
C PRO A 189 37.16 4.16 -18.41
N LYS A 190 36.21 3.36 -18.90
CA LYS A 190 34.86 3.26 -18.34
C LYS A 190 34.75 2.04 -17.44
N THR A 191 33.96 2.16 -16.38
CA THR A 191 33.65 1.04 -15.46
C THR A 191 32.24 0.56 -15.69
N PHE A 192 32.09 -0.74 -15.97
CA PHE A 192 30.80 -1.41 -16.14
C PHE A 192 30.60 -2.42 -15.02
N ILE A 193 29.55 -2.26 -14.24
CA ILE A 193 29.22 -3.12 -13.09
C ILE A 193 27.89 -3.81 -13.41
N ALA A 194 27.91 -5.13 -13.40
CA ALA A 194 26.71 -5.93 -13.57
C ALA A 194 26.36 -6.61 -12.25
N VAL A 195 25.17 -6.32 -11.73
CA VAL A 195 24.62 -7.01 -10.55
C VAL A 195 23.89 -8.25 -11.03
N SER A 196 24.43 -9.41 -10.64
CA SER A 196 23.89 -10.73 -10.92
C SER A 196 23.39 -11.38 -9.63
N SER A 197 22.88 -12.60 -9.74
CA SER A 197 22.31 -13.37 -8.63
C SER A 197 23.11 -14.65 -8.37
N ILE A 198 23.12 -15.08 -7.11
CA ILE A 198 23.64 -16.37 -6.63
C ILE A 198 23.06 -17.59 -7.37
N MET A 199 21.93 -17.42 -8.07
CA MET A 199 21.31 -18.45 -8.90
C MET A 199 22.21 -19.07 -9.97
N THR A 200 23.24 -18.34 -10.38
CA THR A 200 24.26 -18.86 -11.29
C THR A 200 25.13 -19.94 -10.66
N TRP A 201 25.02 -20.13 -9.34
CA TRP A 201 25.66 -21.17 -8.53
C TRP A 201 24.73 -22.26 -8.00
N ALA A 202 23.41 -22.12 -8.13
CA ALA A 202 22.40 -22.93 -7.44
C ALA A 202 22.52 -24.48 -7.57
N ARG A 203 23.22 -25.01 -8.57
CA ARG A 203 23.43 -26.48 -8.74
C ARG A 203 24.89 -26.90 -8.63
N THR A 204 25.73 -26.02 -8.09
CA THR A 204 27.15 -26.31 -7.85
C THR A 204 27.24 -27.31 -6.71
N LYS A 205 27.99 -28.40 -6.92
CA LYS A 205 28.19 -29.41 -5.88
C LYS A 205 29.40 -29.03 -5.06
N VAL A 206 29.29 -29.13 -3.74
CA VAL A 206 30.41 -29.01 -2.81
C VAL A 206 31.32 -30.24 -2.95
N GLU A 207 32.61 -30.04 -3.17
CA GLU A 207 33.62 -31.10 -3.16
C GLU A 207 34.10 -31.35 -1.71
N SER A 208 33.24 -31.91 -0.86
CA SER A 208 33.61 -32.36 0.49
C SER A 208 32.99 -33.73 0.78
N ASP A 209 33.77 -34.71 1.23
CA ASP A 209 33.30 -36.08 1.55
C ASP A 209 32.23 -36.09 2.67
N ASP A 210 32.16 -35.03 3.49
CA ASP A 210 31.20 -34.88 4.60
C ASP A 210 30.00 -33.95 4.30
N GLY A 211 29.88 -33.42 3.08
CA GLY A 211 28.75 -32.56 2.67
C GLY A 211 28.64 -31.18 3.33
N ASP A 212 29.59 -30.78 4.20
CA ASP A 212 29.58 -29.52 4.96
C ASP A 212 30.56 -28.44 4.45
N GLY A 213 31.17 -28.64 3.27
CA GLY A 213 32.08 -27.65 2.70
C GLY A 213 31.37 -26.37 2.24
N SER A 214 32.01 -25.22 2.47
CA SER A 214 31.66 -23.96 1.82
C SER A 214 32.36 -23.86 0.46
N ILE A 215 31.68 -23.23 -0.49
CA ILE A 215 32.23 -22.99 -1.83
C ILE A 215 32.96 -21.64 -1.80
N ALA A 216 34.25 -21.67 -2.05
CA ALA A 216 35.05 -20.48 -2.19
C ALA A 216 34.73 -19.75 -3.50
N GLU A 217 34.76 -18.43 -3.45
CA GLU A 217 34.50 -17.57 -4.59
C GLU A 217 35.42 -17.83 -5.79
N ASP A 218 36.66 -18.27 -5.55
CA ASP A 218 37.64 -18.59 -6.59
C ASP A 218 37.24 -19.76 -7.51
N GLU A 219 36.30 -20.60 -7.07
CA GLU A 219 35.79 -21.74 -7.84
C GLU A 219 34.74 -21.36 -8.89
N PHE A 220 34.58 -20.07 -9.16
CA PHE A 220 33.55 -19.53 -10.06
C PHE A 220 33.55 -20.09 -11.48
N ARG A 221 34.66 -20.69 -11.92
CA ARG A 221 34.75 -21.36 -13.23
C ARG A 221 34.01 -22.71 -13.27
N ARG A 222 33.84 -23.38 -12.14
CA ARG A 222 33.19 -24.71 -12.02
C ARG A 222 31.70 -24.63 -11.72
N ARG A 223 31.17 -23.43 -11.46
CA ARG A 223 29.77 -23.21 -11.06
C ARG A 223 28.75 -23.72 -12.08
N LYS A 224 27.60 -24.16 -11.56
CA LYS A 224 26.45 -24.61 -12.35
C LYS A 224 25.20 -23.84 -11.94
N ALA A 225 24.62 -23.15 -12.93
CA ALA A 225 23.41 -22.37 -12.74
C ALA A 225 22.14 -23.23 -12.69
N HIS A 226 21.09 -22.68 -12.08
CA HIS A 226 19.72 -23.17 -12.25
C HIS A 226 19.32 -23.16 -13.75
N PRO A 227 18.44 -24.08 -14.23
CA PRO A 227 18.01 -24.10 -15.63
C PRO A 227 17.45 -22.76 -16.13
N ASN A 228 16.71 -22.03 -15.29
CA ASN A 228 16.15 -20.71 -15.61
C ASN A 228 17.24 -19.63 -15.70
N TRP A 229 18.40 -19.82 -15.08
CA TRP A 229 19.48 -18.84 -14.96
C TRP A 229 20.71 -19.13 -15.85
N LYS A 230 20.59 -20.07 -16.81
CA LYS A 230 21.68 -20.41 -17.74
C LYS A 230 22.08 -19.22 -18.63
N ASN A 231 21.11 -18.40 -19.02
CA ASN A 231 21.36 -17.22 -19.86
C ASN A 231 22.14 -16.15 -19.08
N HIS A 232 21.82 -15.96 -17.80
CA HIS A 232 22.57 -15.06 -16.91
C HIS A 232 24.02 -15.52 -16.79
N LEU A 233 24.27 -16.82 -16.54
CA LEU A 233 25.62 -17.37 -16.48
C LEU A 233 26.41 -17.17 -17.79
N ALA A 234 25.76 -17.31 -18.94
CA ALA A 234 26.40 -17.06 -20.24
C ALA A 234 26.78 -15.59 -20.40
N LEU A 235 25.89 -14.68 -19.98
CA LEU A 235 26.13 -13.24 -20.05
C LEU A 235 27.23 -12.78 -19.08
N GLU A 236 27.28 -13.30 -17.85
CA GLU A 236 28.38 -13.03 -16.90
C GLU A 236 29.75 -13.37 -17.51
N LYS A 237 29.86 -14.53 -18.18
CA LYS A 237 31.09 -14.95 -18.87
C LYS A 237 31.46 -13.99 -20.00
N ASN A 238 30.47 -13.49 -20.73
CA ASN A 238 30.68 -12.49 -21.78
C ASN A 238 31.15 -11.16 -21.20
N ILE A 239 30.56 -10.68 -20.10
CA ILE A 239 30.96 -9.42 -19.43
C ILE A 239 32.44 -9.50 -19.01
N ILE A 240 32.84 -10.57 -18.31
CA ILE A 240 34.23 -10.77 -17.89
C ILE A 240 35.18 -10.84 -19.09
N LYS A 241 34.75 -11.45 -20.20
CA LYS A 241 35.53 -11.51 -21.44
C LYS A 241 35.73 -10.13 -22.06
N TYR A 242 34.69 -9.30 -22.08
CA TYR A 242 34.74 -7.95 -22.65
C TYR A 242 35.60 -6.99 -21.83
N GLY A 243 35.66 -7.14 -20.50
CA GLY A 243 36.54 -6.34 -19.64
C GLY A 243 38.03 -6.70 -19.70
N LYS A 244 38.48 -7.51 -20.67
CA LYS A 244 39.90 -7.67 -20.99
C LYS A 244 40.43 -6.55 -21.88
N LYS A 245 39.56 -5.72 -22.45
CA LYS A 245 39.96 -4.55 -23.23
C LYS A 245 40.53 -3.46 -22.31
N THR A 246 41.53 -2.72 -22.77
CA THR A 246 42.28 -1.76 -21.94
C THR A 246 41.44 -0.60 -21.42
N ASN A 247 40.44 -0.17 -22.19
CA ASN A 247 39.65 1.03 -21.88
C ASN A 247 38.28 0.71 -21.26
N LEU A 248 38.01 -0.56 -20.94
CA LEU A 248 36.74 -1.00 -20.35
C LEU A 248 37.02 -1.94 -19.19
N LYS A 249 36.80 -1.46 -17.96
CA LYS A 249 36.83 -2.28 -16.75
C LYS A 249 35.43 -2.86 -16.54
N THR A 250 35.32 -4.16 -16.34
CA THR A 250 34.04 -4.82 -16.09
C THR A 250 34.08 -5.58 -14.78
N TYR A 251 33.04 -5.46 -13.99
CA TYR A 251 32.84 -6.18 -12.75
C TYR A 251 31.49 -6.89 -12.76
N VAL A 252 31.45 -8.08 -12.17
CA VAL A 252 30.22 -8.84 -11.95
C VAL A 252 30.09 -9.06 -10.44
N VAL A 253 29.04 -8.54 -9.85
CA VAL A 253 28.71 -8.71 -8.43
C VAL A 253 27.56 -9.72 -8.34
N ALA A 254 27.82 -10.92 -7.85
CA ALA A 254 26.79 -11.91 -7.57
C ALA A 254 26.25 -11.70 -6.16
N ALA A 255 25.07 -11.07 -6.09
CA ALA A 255 24.37 -10.86 -4.83
C ALA A 255 23.71 -12.16 -4.35
N GLY A 256 23.75 -12.37 -3.02
CA GLY A 256 22.86 -13.29 -2.33
C GLY A 256 21.39 -12.88 -2.48
N LEU A 257 20.49 -13.59 -1.79
CA LEU A 257 19.09 -13.18 -1.72
C LEU A 257 18.99 -11.83 -1.01
N ILE A 258 18.55 -10.82 -1.76
CA ILE A 258 18.48 -9.44 -1.29
C ILE A 258 17.26 -9.28 -0.39
N TYR A 259 17.50 -8.89 0.86
CA TYR A 259 16.43 -8.52 1.79
C TYR A 259 16.52 -7.03 2.15
N HIS A 260 15.35 -6.44 2.34
CA HIS A 260 15.17 -5.05 2.75
C HIS A 260 13.74 -4.82 3.23
N ALA A 261 13.51 -3.65 3.82
CA ALA A 261 12.21 -3.21 4.31
C ALA A 261 11.12 -3.07 3.24
N GLY A 262 11.44 -3.10 1.95
CA GLY A 262 10.50 -2.95 0.83
C GLY A 262 9.97 -4.27 0.32
N ASP A 263 9.78 -4.38 -1.00
CA ASP A 263 9.30 -5.61 -1.65
C ASP A 263 10.46 -6.58 -1.85
N SER A 264 10.87 -7.19 -0.75
CA SER A 264 11.91 -8.22 -0.71
C SER A 264 11.33 -9.62 -0.85
N ILE A 265 12.20 -10.62 -0.97
CA ILE A 265 11.80 -12.01 -1.14
C ILE A 265 11.01 -12.58 0.04
N PHE A 266 11.23 -12.03 1.24
CA PHE A 266 10.55 -12.42 2.47
C PHE A 266 9.26 -11.62 2.71
N HIS A 267 8.86 -10.75 1.77
CA HIS A 267 7.68 -9.89 1.94
C HIS A 267 6.39 -10.68 2.17
N SER A 268 6.19 -11.79 1.45
CA SER A 268 5.02 -12.66 1.63
C SER A 268 4.95 -13.22 3.05
N LEU A 269 6.09 -13.65 3.60
CA LEU A 269 6.21 -14.16 4.97
C LEU A 269 5.94 -13.06 6.00
N PHE A 270 6.54 -11.87 5.83
CA PHE A 270 6.27 -10.73 6.70
C PHE A 270 4.80 -10.32 6.67
N LYS A 271 4.15 -10.37 5.50
CA LYS A 271 2.74 -10.05 5.35
C LYS A 271 1.84 -11.11 6.02
N ALA A 272 2.13 -12.40 5.82
CA ALA A 272 1.41 -13.49 6.47
C ALA A 272 1.52 -13.41 7.99
N ALA A 273 2.73 -13.20 8.51
CA ALA A 273 2.99 -13.01 9.93
C ALA A 273 2.26 -11.76 10.47
N TRP A 274 2.28 -10.66 9.74
CA TRP A 274 1.56 -9.45 10.12
C TRP A 274 0.05 -9.66 10.21
N HIS A 275 -0.55 -10.46 9.32
CA HIS A 275 -1.97 -10.81 9.37
C HIS A 275 -2.32 -11.80 10.50
N ASN A 276 -1.35 -12.19 11.33
CA ASN A 276 -1.49 -13.16 12.43
C ASN A 276 -2.00 -14.52 11.94
N GLU A 277 -1.48 -14.99 10.80
CA GLU A 277 -1.67 -16.38 10.42
C GLU A 277 -1.13 -17.31 11.53
N PRO A 278 -1.85 -18.39 11.85
CA PRO A 278 -1.51 -19.24 13.00
C PRO A 278 -0.15 -19.93 12.84
N GLU A 279 0.23 -20.27 11.61
CA GLU A 279 1.47 -20.96 11.26
C GLU A 279 2.06 -20.34 9.99
N LEU A 280 3.36 -20.06 9.97
CA LEU A 280 4.04 -19.67 8.73
C LEU A 280 4.43 -20.91 7.91
N HIS A 281 4.25 -20.82 6.60
CA HIS A 281 4.57 -21.92 5.68
C HIS A 281 6.06 -21.96 5.34
N CYS A 282 6.71 -23.09 5.65
CA CYS A 282 8.04 -23.44 5.18
C CYS A 282 7.92 -24.54 4.13
N TYR A 283 8.37 -24.28 2.90
CA TYR A 283 8.28 -25.26 1.82
C TYR A 283 9.47 -26.23 1.86
N GLY A 284 9.17 -27.52 2.04
CA GLY A 284 10.15 -28.57 2.24
C GLY A 284 10.60 -28.69 3.70
N ASP A 285 11.76 -29.32 3.91
CA ASP A 285 12.28 -29.60 5.24
C ASP A 285 12.88 -28.37 5.94
N GLY A 286 13.17 -27.31 5.16
CA GLY A 286 13.74 -26.04 5.61
C GLY A 286 15.21 -26.11 6.01
N SER A 287 15.88 -27.24 5.77
CA SER A 287 17.30 -27.47 6.11
C SER A 287 18.28 -26.87 5.09
N ASN A 288 17.78 -26.19 4.06
CA ASN A 288 18.61 -25.58 3.03
C ASN A 288 19.21 -24.26 3.54
N HIS A 289 20.48 -24.05 3.24
CA HIS A 289 21.19 -22.81 3.60
C HIS A 289 21.00 -21.75 2.52
N ILE A 290 20.55 -20.57 2.94
CA ILE A 290 20.22 -19.47 2.04
C ILE A 290 21.25 -18.35 2.21
N PRO A 291 22.10 -18.10 1.20
CA PRO A 291 23.00 -16.96 1.22
C PRO A 291 22.17 -15.67 1.05
N THR A 292 22.20 -14.79 2.04
CA THR A 292 21.43 -13.54 2.07
C THR A 292 22.35 -12.33 2.07
N VAL A 293 21.84 -11.18 1.62
CA VAL A 293 22.54 -9.89 1.72
C VAL A 293 21.54 -8.77 1.92
N HIS A 294 21.83 -7.84 2.84
CA HIS A 294 20.99 -6.65 2.99
C HIS A 294 21.21 -5.68 1.82
N LEU A 295 20.17 -4.97 1.41
CA LEU A 295 20.25 -4.02 0.30
C LEU A 295 21.25 -2.88 0.54
N ASP A 296 21.29 -2.30 1.75
CA ASP A 296 22.24 -1.23 2.07
C ASP A 296 23.69 -1.72 1.96
N ASP A 297 23.97 -2.96 2.38
CA ASP A 297 25.31 -3.56 2.37
C ASP A 297 25.77 -3.86 0.93
N LEU A 298 24.87 -4.42 0.12
CA LEU A 298 25.12 -4.62 -1.32
C LEU A 298 25.45 -3.28 -2.02
N ILE A 299 24.75 -2.21 -1.66
CA ILE A 299 25.00 -0.88 -2.24
C ILE A 299 26.34 -0.34 -1.77
N SER A 300 26.69 -0.49 -0.48
CA SER A 300 28.00 -0.10 0.04
C SER A 300 29.13 -0.82 -0.68
N ILE A 301 28.99 -2.12 -0.97
CA ILE A 301 29.95 -2.90 -1.77
C ILE A 301 30.08 -2.36 -3.19
N ILE A 302 28.96 -2.02 -3.85
CA ILE A 302 28.99 -1.47 -5.21
C ILE A 302 29.66 -0.09 -5.24
N VAL A 303 29.39 0.77 -4.26
CA VAL A 303 30.05 2.08 -4.15
C VAL A 303 31.55 1.90 -3.91
N GLU A 304 31.93 1.00 -3.03
CA GLU A 304 33.34 0.70 -2.75
C GLU A 304 34.08 0.20 -4.00
N LEU A 305 33.44 -0.67 -4.78
CA LEU A 305 33.94 -1.16 -6.06
C LEU A 305 34.19 -0.02 -7.06
N ILE A 306 33.35 1.03 -7.06
CA ILE A 306 33.52 2.20 -7.93
C ILE A 306 34.76 3.01 -7.52
N GLU A 307 35.04 3.14 -6.22
CA GLU A 307 36.12 3.98 -5.71
C GLU A 307 37.49 3.30 -5.74
N THR A 308 37.54 2.04 -5.31
CA THR A 308 38.76 1.24 -5.10
C THR A 308 39.16 0.44 -6.35
N ALA A 309 38.19 0.07 -7.20
CA ALA A 309 38.40 -0.62 -8.48
C ALA A 309 39.37 -1.84 -8.38
N PRO A 310 38.99 -2.90 -7.65
CA PRO A 310 39.85 -4.05 -7.34
C PRO A 310 40.31 -4.82 -8.59
N GLU A 311 41.35 -5.65 -8.43
CA GLU A 311 41.85 -6.51 -9.52
C GLU A 311 40.87 -7.65 -9.87
N ASN A 312 40.16 -8.16 -8.85
CA ASN A 312 39.21 -9.24 -9.00
C ASN A 312 37.92 -8.74 -9.66
N LYS A 313 37.60 -9.32 -10.83
CA LYS A 313 36.46 -8.89 -11.68
C LYS A 313 35.14 -9.54 -11.33
N TYR A 314 35.15 -10.55 -10.46
CA TYR A 314 33.98 -11.28 -10.01
C TYR A 314 33.96 -11.21 -8.49
N LEU A 315 32.84 -10.77 -7.94
CA LEU A 315 32.62 -10.49 -6.52
C LEU A 315 31.34 -11.19 -6.05
N VAL A 316 31.33 -11.79 -4.86
CA VAL A 316 30.17 -12.42 -4.24
C VAL A 316 29.78 -11.58 -3.02
N ALA A 317 28.59 -11.00 -3.08
CA ALA A 317 28.05 -10.16 -2.01
C ALA A 317 27.04 -10.98 -1.19
N VAL A 318 27.52 -11.54 -0.07
CA VAL A 318 26.74 -12.35 0.88
C VAL A 318 27.19 -11.98 2.29
N ASP A 319 26.26 -11.97 3.25
CA ASP A 319 26.54 -11.72 4.67
C ASP A 319 27.31 -12.92 5.29
N GLU A 320 27.86 -12.77 6.49
CA GLU A 320 28.57 -13.88 7.15
C GLU A 320 27.65 -15.00 7.66
N SER A 321 26.34 -14.72 7.73
CA SER A 321 25.37 -15.66 8.27
C SER A 321 25.16 -16.89 7.37
N LYS A 322 25.17 -18.08 8.00
CA LYS A 322 24.94 -19.38 7.35
C LYS A 322 23.60 -19.97 7.80
N ASN A 323 22.57 -19.14 7.82
CA ASN A 323 21.26 -19.51 8.35
C ASN A 323 20.51 -20.44 7.39
N THR A 324 19.74 -21.36 7.96
CA THR A 324 18.80 -22.20 7.22
C THR A 324 17.51 -21.44 6.93
N LEU A 325 16.75 -21.88 5.91
CA LEU A 325 15.42 -21.32 5.63
C LEU A 325 14.50 -21.41 6.85
N TYR A 326 14.55 -22.53 7.58
CA TYR A 326 13.72 -22.73 8.77
C TYR A 326 14.05 -21.72 9.87
N GLU A 327 15.33 -21.46 10.16
CA GLU A 327 15.74 -20.46 11.15
C GLU A 327 15.29 -19.05 10.77
N ILE A 328 15.39 -18.69 9.49
CA ILE A 328 14.91 -17.39 8.98
C ILE A 328 13.40 -17.25 9.19
N ILE A 329 12.61 -18.25 8.77
CA ILE A 329 11.15 -18.23 8.91
C ILE A 329 10.75 -18.22 10.39
N LYS A 330 11.43 -19.02 11.22
CA LYS A 330 11.20 -19.07 12.66
C LYS A 330 11.48 -17.73 13.33
N ALA A 331 12.59 -17.08 12.99
CA ALA A 331 12.90 -15.73 13.48
C ALA A 331 11.81 -14.71 13.08
N ILE A 332 11.32 -14.76 11.83
CA ILE A 332 10.19 -13.90 11.40
C ILE A 332 8.93 -14.21 12.21
N SER A 333 8.62 -15.49 12.43
CA SER A 333 7.43 -15.93 13.18
C SER A 333 7.50 -15.48 14.64
N GLU A 334 8.67 -15.61 15.29
CA GLU A 334 8.86 -15.21 16.69
C GLU A 334 8.75 -13.70 16.91
N PHE A 335 9.24 -12.89 15.97
CA PHE A 335 9.22 -11.43 16.10
C PHE A 335 7.93 -10.75 15.62
N LEU A 336 7.23 -11.35 14.64
CA LEU A 336 6.07 -10.72 14.00
C LEU A 336 4.75 -11.50 14.18
N GLY A 337 4.81 -12.79 14.49
CA GLY A 337 3.67 -13.69 14.55
C GLY A 337 3.57 -14.48 15.86
N THR A 338 3.29 -15.78 15.74
CA THR A 338 3.05 -16.70 16.86
C THR A 338 4.30 -17.49 17.26
N GLY A 339 5.30 -17.58 16.39
CA GLY A 339 6.48 -18.45 16.56
C GLY A 339 6.32 -19.83 15.90
N ALA A 340 5.10 -20.23 15.54
CA ALA A 340 4.84 -21.52 14.92
C ALA A 340 5.18 -21.51 13.42
N VAL A 341 5.78 -22.62 12.96
CA VAL A 341 6.18 -22.81 11.55
C VAL A 341 5.76 -24.20 11.09
N LYS A 342 4.99 -24.26 10.00
CA LYS A 342 4.53 -25.50 9.39
C LYS A 342 5.38 -25.87 8.19
N LYS A 343 5.90 -27.09 8.19
CA LYS A 343 6.58 -27.67 7.03
C LYS A 343 5.56 -28.23 6.04
N LEU A 344 5.56 -27.71 4.82
CA LEU A 344 4.69 -28.14 3.73
C LEU A 344 5.47 -28.90 2.67
N ALA A 345 4.78 -29.75 1.91
CA ALA A 345 5.41 -30.42 0.78
C ALA A 345 5.78 -29.41 -0.30
N LYS A 346 6.81 -29.73 -1.09
CA LYS A 346 7.26 -28.88 -2.21
C LYS A 346 6.17 -28.61 -3.26
N GLU A 347 5.19 -29.51 -3.36
CA GLU A 347 4.06 -29.44 -4.29
C GLU A 347 3.00 -28.40 -3.85
N ASP A 348 2.87 -28.17 -2.55
CA ASP A 348 1.89 -27.22 -2.00
C ASP A 348 2.27 -25.77 -2.29
N ALA A 349 3.55 -25.51 -2.59
CA ALA A 349 4.02 -24.20 -3.01
C ALA A 349 3.34 -23.68 -4.30
N PHE A 350 2.90 -24.59 -5.18
CA PHE A 350 2.21 -24.22 -6.42
C PHE A 350 0.75 -23.80 -6.19
N LEU A 351 0.18 -24.11 -5.03
CA LEU A 351 -1.18 -23.70 -4.65
C LEU A 351 -1.21 -22.28 -4.12
N ASP A 352 -0.08 -21.78 -3.62
CA ASP A 352 0.02 -20.44 -3.07
C ASP A 352 0.17 -19.41 -4.18
N LYS A 353 -0.86 -18.58 -4.35
CA LYS A 353 -0.86 -17.49 -5.34
C LYS A 353 0.06 -16.33 -4.94
N SER A 354 0.48 -16.25 -3.68
CA SER A 354 1.33 -15.17 -3.18
C SER A 354 2.80 -15.37 -3.53
N LEU A 355 3.22 -16.61 -3.86
CA LEU A 355 4.59 -16.96 -4.18
C LEU A 355 4.77 -17.12 -5.70
N SER A 356 5.74 -16.42 -6.29
CA SER A 356 6.07 -16.64 -7.69
C SER A 356 6.98 -17.85 -7.88
N GLN A 357 7.04 -18.35 -9.12
CA GLN A 357 8.00 -19.39 -9.49
C GLN A 357 9.45 -18.94 -9.28
N ALA A 358 9.76 -17.66 -9.52
CA ALA A 358 11.10 -17.12 -9.32
C ALA A 358 11.48 -17.12 -7.83
N ASP A 359 10.58 -16.67 -6.96
CA ASP A 359 10.80 -16.63 -5.51
C ASP A 359 10.94 -18.03 -4.93
N TYR A 360 10.12 -18.97 -5.42
CA TYR A 360 10.22 -20.38 -5.06
C TYR A 360 11.59 -20.98 -5.43
N ASP A 361 12.04 -20.75 -6.66
CA ASP A 361 13.37 -21.18 -7.10
C ASP A 361 14.48 -20.59 -6.20
N MET A 362 14.27 -19.39 -5.62
CA MET A 362 15.21 -18.76 -4.70
C MET A 362 15.18 -19.28 -3.28
N LEU A 363 13.99 -19.52 -2.74
CA LEU A 363 13.84 -20.06 -1.39
C LEU A 363 14.27 -21.52 -1.30
N THR A 364 14.35 -22.25 -2.42
CA THR A 364 14.79 -23.65 -2.47
C THR A 364 16.28 -23.83 -2.70
N VAL A 365 17.05 -22.73 -2.82
CA VAL A 365 18.51 -22.78 -2.96
C VAL A 365 19.13 -23.32 -1.67
N ASP A 366 20.16 -24.16 -1.86
CA ASP A 366 21.00 -24.69 -0.78
C ASP A 366 22.47 -24.43 -1.15
N LEU A 367 23.03 -23.34 -0.62
CA LEU A 367 24.39 -22.91 -0.90
C LEU A 367 25.05 -22.33 0.36
N LYS A 368 26.25 -22.83 0.67
CA LYS A 368 27.18 -22.22 1.62
C LYS A 368 28.31 -21.57 0.83
N LEU A 369 28.34 -20.24 0.81
CA LEU A 369 29.37 -19.48 0.09
C LEU A 369 30.23 -18.71 1.07
N ASP A 370 31.52 -18.64 0.78
CA ASP A 370 32.47 -17.83 1.55
C ASP A 370 32.94 -16.65 0.66
N PRO A 371 32.55 -15.40 0.98
CA PRO A 371 32.88 -14.21 0.19
C PRO A 371 34.25 -13.64 0.56
N SER A 372 35.34 -14.36 0.22
CA SER A 372 36.70 -13.97 0.58
C SER A 372 37.09 -12.58 0.05
N HIS A 373 36.73 -12.27 -1.20
CA HIS A 373 37.13 -11.01 -1.85
C HIS A 373 36.38 -9.80 -1.32
N THR A 374 35.15 -9.98 -0.86
CA THR A 374 34.32 -8.91 -0.30
C THR A 374 34.76 -8.57 1.12
N LYS A 375 35.28 -9.54 1.89
CA LYS A 375 35.85 -9.32 3.23
C LYS A 375 37.17 -8.55 3.21
N GLU A 376 37.92 -8.62 2.11
CA GLU A 376 39.16 -7.86 1.94
C GLU A 376 38.90 -6.35 1.68
N MET A 377 37.66 -5.97 1.38
CA MET A 377 37.29 -4.57 1.15
C MET A 377 36.91 -3.87 2.46
N SER A 378 37.26 -2.60 2.58
CA SER A 378 36.93 -1.70 3.71
C SER A 378 35.46 -1.21 3.65
N VAL A 379 34.53 -2.15 3.57
CA VAL A 379 33.09 -1.85 3.47
C VAL A 379 32.50 -1.53 4.85
N GLU A 380 31.74 -0.43 4.93
CA GLU A 380 30.89 -0.13 6.08
C GLU A 380 29.66 -1.06 6.09
N TRP A 381 29.75 -2.17 6.82
CA TRP A 381 28.63 -3.11 6.97
C TRP A 381 27.61 -2.61 8.00
N LYS A 382 26.33 -2.70 7.64
CA LYS A 382 25.20 -2.44 8.53
C LYS A 382 24.71 -3.73 9.19
N TYR A 383 24.65 -4.84 8.45
CA TYR A 383 24.16 -6.13 8.94
C TYR A 383 25.12 -7.29 8.64
N GLU A 384 26.40 -7.15 9.01
CA GLU A 384 27.43 -8.17 8.80
C GLU A 384 27.09 -9.54 9.42
N SER A 385 26.50 -9.53 10.63
CA SER A 385 26.12 -10.75 11.35
C SER A 385 24.85 -11.43 10.78
N GLY A 386 24.19 -10.77 9.83
CA GLY A 386 23.12 -11.30 8.99
C GLY A 386 21.71 -11.27 9.58
N PHE A 387 20.79 -11.93 8.86
CA PHE A 387 19.35 -11.69 8.98
C PHE A 387 18.74 -12.02 10.36
N VAL A 388 19.11 -13.18 10.95
CA VAL A 388 18.47 -13.68 12.18
C VAL A 388 18.81 -12.81 13.40
N GLU A 389 20.05 -12.34 13.52
CA GLU A 389 20.45 -11.45 14.61
C GLU A 389 19.89 -10.03 14.44
N ALA A 390 19.85 -9.55 13.19
CA ALA A 390 19.36 -8.22 12.84
C ALA A 390 17.84 -8.11 12.73
N ILE A 391 17.08 -9.19 12.94
CA ILE A 391 15.64 -9.25 12.66
C ILE A 391 14.84 -8.16 13.38
N SER A 392 15.22 -7.80 14.61
CA SER A 392 14.55 -6.75 15.39
C SER A 392 14.60 -5.39 14.69
N MET A 393 15.77 -5.03 14.14
CA MET A 393 15.98 -3.79 13.40
C MET A 393 15.29 -3.86 12.03
N ILE A 394 15.37 -4.98 11.33
CA ILE A 394 14.72 -5.18 10.01
C ILE A 394 13.20 -5.05 10.13
N VAL A 395 12.60 -5.63 11.17
CA VAL A 395 11.16 -5.52 11.44
C VAL A 395 10.76 -4.08 11.75
N GLN A 396 11.60 -3.32 12.47
CA GLN A 396 11.36 -1.90 12.69
C GLN A 396 11.45 -1.10 11.39
N GLU A 397 12.48 -1.31 10.58
CA GLU A 397 12.60 -0.66 9.26
C GLU A 397 11.40 -0.99 8.36
N PHE A 398 10.92 -2.23 8.40
CA PHE A 398 9.75 -2.69 7.67
C PHE A 398 8.45 -1.99 8.15
N LYS A 399 8.26 -1.84 9.46
CA LYS A 399 7.16 -1.09 10.07
C LYS A 399 7.21 0.38 9.66
N ASP A 400 8.39 1.00 9.75
CA ASP A 400 8.63 2.41 9.42
C ASP A 400 8.38 2.71 7.94
N ALA A 401 8.93 1.88 7.05
CA ALA A 401 8.85 2.05 5.61
C ALA A 401 7.39 2.04 5.09
N ARG A 402 6.54 1.17 5.65
CA ARG A 402 5.11 1.07 5.28
C ARG A 402 4.18 1.89 6.18
N GLY A 403 4.70 2.52 7.22
CA GLY A 403 3.89 3.27 8.19
C GLY A 403 2.93 2.36 8.95
N MET A 404 3.36 1.14 9.25
CA MET A 404 2.57 0.16 10.00
C MET A 404 2.82 0.32 11.49
N TRP A 405 1.85 0.94 12.16
CA TRP A 405 1.93 1.23 13.59
C TRP A 405 0.67 0.76 14.27
N PRO A 406 0.78 0.11 15.45
CA PRO A 406 -0.38 -0.32 16.20
C PRO A 406 -1.22 0.89 16.59
N LEU A 407 -2.48 0.92 16.14
CA LEU A 407 -3.46 1.89 16.60
C LEU A 407 -4.11 1.35 17.87
N LYS A 408 -3.88 2.03 18.99
CA LYS A 408 -4.33 1.61 20.32
C LYS A 408 -5.39 2.59 20.82
N ALA A 409 -6.62 2.11 20.98
CA ALA A 409 -7.72 2.94 21.43
C ALA A 409 -8.54 2.29 22.55
N VAL A 410 -9.09 3.12 23.44
CA VAL A 410 -10.04 2.70 24.48
C VAL A 410 -11.35 3.42 24.27
N ILE A 411 -12.45 2.66 24.23
CA ILE A 411 -13.80 3.23 24.16
C ILE A 411 -14.47 3.05 25.52
N HIS A 412 -14.58 4.14 26.25
CA HIS A 412 -15.28 4.24 27.52
C HIS A 412 -16.69 4.79 27.34
N GLY A 413 -17.60 4.51 28.28
CA GLY A 413 -18.97 5.02 28.26
C GLY A 413 -19.95 4.18 29.08
N PRO A 414 -21.20 4.64 29.26
CA PRO A 414 -22.20 3.93 30.06
C PRO A 414 -22.62 2.61 29.40
N PRO A 415 -23.11 1.63 30.17
CA PRO A 415 -23.64 0.39 29.61
C PRO A 415 -24.81 0.68 28.65
N ALA A 416 -24.93 -0.13 27.59
CA ALA A 416 -25.93 0.01 26.52
C ALA A 416 -25.84 1.22 25.58
N SER A 417 -24.76 2.01 25.66
CA SER A 417 -24.47 3.10 24.69
C SER A 417 -24.12 2.61 23.28
N GLY A 418 -23.87 1.31 23.11
CA GLY A 418 -23.51 0.69 21.82
C GLY A 418 -21.99 0.59 21.58
N LYS A 419 -21.18 0.67 22.65
CA LYS A 419 -19.72 0.54 22.61
C LYS A 419 -19.26 -0.67 21.79
N THR A 420 -19.73 -1.87 22.10
CA THR A 420 -19.39 -3.10 21.38
C THR A 420 -19.63 -3.00 19.87
N THR A 421 -20.76 -2.40 19.46
CA THR A 421 -21.07 -2.20 18.03
C THR A 421 -20.14 -1.17 17.38
N LEU A 422 -19.77 -0.10 18.09
CA LEU A 422 -18.81 0.90 17.62
C LEU A 422 -17.41 0.28 17.53
N THR A 423 -16.95 -0.39 18.58
CA THR A 423 -15.67 -1.11 18.65
C THR A 423 -15.54 -2.09 17.49
N GLN A 424 -16.56 -2.93 17.23
CA GLN A 424 -16.55 -3.88 16.11
C GLN A 424 -16.50 -3.18 14.74
N LYS A 425 -17.28 -2.11 14.54
CA LYS A 425 -17.27 -1.37 13.26
C LYS A 425 -15.93 -0.67 13.01
N ILE A 426 -15.35 -0.06 14.04
CA ILE A 426 -14.04 0.59 13.96
C ILE A 426 -12.95 -0.46 13.74
N ALA A 427 -12.98 -1.56 14.49
CA ALA A 427 -12.08 -2.70 14.32
C ALA A 427 -12.10 -3.22 12.87
N ASN A 428 -13.29 -3.39 12.29
CA ASN A 428 -13.43 -3.82 10.89
C ASN A 428 -12.91 -2.77 9.88
N HIS A 429 -13.20 -1.48 10.11
CA HIS A 429 -12.75 -0.40 9.23
C HIS A 429 -11.23 -0.28 9.20
N TYR A 430 -10.58 -0.43 10.35
CA TYR A 430 -9.12 -0.32 10.48
C TYR A 430 -8.39 -1.67 10.35
N LYS A 431 -9.12 -2.79 10.28
CA LYS A 431 -8.60 -4.16 10.35
C LYS A 431 -7.72 -4.37 11.59
N ILE A 432 -8.26 -4.04 12.76
CA ILE A 432 -7.61 -4.16 14.08
C ILE A 432 -8.44 -5.12 14.96
N HIS A 433 -7.83 -5.69 16.00
CA HIS A 433 -8.51 -6.53 16.97
C HIS A 433 -9.41 -5.73 17.93
N SER A 434 -10.68 -6.12 18.02
CA SER A 434 -11.57 -5.69 19.09
C SER A 434 -11.37 -6.56 20.32
N VAL A 435 -11.00 -5.96 21.45
CA VAL A 435 -10.75 -6.67 22.71
C VAL A 435 -11.96 -6.51 23.61
N GLU A 436 -12.76 -7.58 23.67
CA GLU A 436 -13.87 -7.71 24.61
C GLU A 436 -13.45 -8.60 25.78
N VAL A 437 -13.63 -8.12 27.01
CA VAL A 437 -13.16 -8.81 28.23
C VAL A 437 -13.75 -10.22 28.35
N ASP A 438 -15.04 -10.39 28.08
CA ASP A 438 -15.70 -11.70 28.16
C ASP A 438 -15.11 -12.69 27.12
N GLN A 439 -14.72 -12.22 25.93
CA GLN A 439 -14.08 -13.05 24.90
C GLN A 439 -12.65 -13.44 25.28
N VAL A 440 -11.86 -12.50 25.80
CA VAL A 440 -10.48 -12.75 26.24
C VAL A 440 -10.45 -13.78 27.37
N VAL A 441 -11.37 -13.66 28.35
CA VAL A 441 -11.47 -14.62 29.45
C VAL A 441 -11.84 -16.01 28.93
N GLN A 442 -12.79 -16.11 27.99
CA GLN A 442 -13.15 -17.40 27.39
C GLN A 442 -11.99 -18.00 26.57
N GLU A 443 -11.27 -17.20 25.80
CA GLU A 443 -10.11 -17.66 25.02
C GLU A 443 -8.97 -18.12 25.96
N ALA A 444 -8.69 -17.37 27.02
CA ALA A 444 -7.70 -17.73 28.04
C ALA A 444 -8.10 -19.03 28.75
N MET A 445 -9.38 -19.20 29.11
CA MET A 445 -9.89 -20.43 29.70
C MET A 445 -9.76 -21.61 28.73
N ASN A 446 -10.13 -21.44 27.46
CA ASN A 446 -9.99 -22.48 26.44
C ASN A 446 -8.52 -22.84 26.16
N ARG A 447 -7.62 -21.85 26.22
CA ARG A 447 -6.16 -22.06 26.08
C ARG A 447 -5.62 -22.87 27.26
N LEU A 448 -6.04 -22.53 28.48
CA LEU A 448 -5.70 -23.30 29.67
C LEU A 448 -6.30 -24.71 29.61
N GLU A 449 -7.54 -24.88 29.17
CA GLU A 449 -8.17 -26.20 29.01
C GLU A 449 -7.46 -27.08 27.97
N ARG A 450 -7.03 -26.51 26.84
CA ARG A 450 -6.21 -27.23 25.84
C ARG A 450 -4.84 -27.65 26.41
N ARG A 451 -4.15 -26.74 27.10
CA ARG A 451 -2.91 -27.06 27.82
C ARG A 451 -3.08 -28.21 28.81
N VAL A 452 -4.19 -28.23 29.56
CA VAL A 452 -4.50 -29.31 30.52
C VAL A 452 -4.88 -30.62 29.82
N ALA A 453 -5.50 -30.57 28.64
CA ALA A 453 -5.90 -31.75 27.86
C ALA A 453 -4.72 -32.45 27.15
N GLY A 454 -3.53 -31.83 27.13
CA GLY A 454 -2.33 -32.40 26.51
C GLY A 454 -2.27 -32.23 24.98
N GLU A 455 -3.15 -31.42 24.39
CA GLU A 455 -3.02 -30.92 23.02
C GLU A 455 -2.06 -29.72 23.05
N LEU A 456 -0.77 -30.00 23.24
CA LEU A 456 0.27 -28.98 23.28
C LEU A 456 0.63 -28.56 21.85
N ASN A 457 0.60 -27.26 21.57
CA ASN A 457 1.33 -26.72 20.43
C ASN A 457 2.82 -26.68 20.76
N GLU A 458 3.71 -26.56 19.77
CA GLU A 458 5.16 -26.36 19.99
C GLU A 458 5.50 -25.12 20.86
N GLU A 459 4.51 -24.27 21.13
CA GLU A 459 4.57 -23.07 21.97
C GLU A 459 4.45 -23.33 23.49
N ASP A 460 3.87 -24.47 23.89
CA ASP A 460 3.63 -24.76 25.31
C ASP A 460 4.80 -25.58 25.87
N GLN A 461 5.68 -24.94 26.65
CA GLN A 461 6.78 -25.63 27.35
C GLN A 461 6.24 -26.70 28.30
N GLU A 462 6.85 -27.89 28.30
CA GLU A 462 6.42 -29.04 29.12
C GLU A 462 6.39 -28.74 30.63
N ASP A 463 7.16 -27.75 31.08
CA ASP A 463 7.31 -27.37 32.50
C ASP A 463 6.15 -26.50 33.05
N ASP A 464 5.25 -25.97 32.21
CA ASP A 464 4.19 -25.01 32.61
C ASP A 464 2.78 -25.63 32.80
N ILE A 465 2.63 -26.93 32.52
CA ILE A 465 1.31 -27.59 32.49
C ILE A 465 0.70 -27.65 33.89
N ASP A 466 1.51 -27.88 34.93
CA ASP A 466 1.02 -28.00 36.30
C ASP A 466 0.64 -26.64 36.91
N ALA A 467 1.39 -25.57 36.61
CA ALA A 467 1.01 -24.20 36.96
C ALA A 467 -0.28 -23.78 36.26
N GLY A 468 -0.45 -24.15 34.98
CA GLY A 468 -1.68 -23.92 34.23
C GLY A 468 -2.90 -24.64 34.81
N LYS A 469 -2.73 -25.87 35.32
CA LYS A 469 -3.79 -26.61 36.04
C LYS A 469 -4.20 -25.92 37.33
N GLU A 470 -3.24 -25.45 38.13
CA GLU A 470 -3.52 -24.75 39.39
C GLU A 470 -4.30 -23.45 39.15
N LEU A 471 -3.85 -22.61 38.21
CA LEU A 471 -4.54 -21.37 37.84
C LEU A 471 -5.97 -21.64 37.33
N LEU A 472 -6.15 -22.65 36.47
CA LEU A 472 -7.45 -23.01 35.94
C LEU A 472 -8.41 -23.52 37.04
N ASN A 473 -7.90 -24.27 38.00
CA ASN A 473 -8.69 -24.72 39.15
C ASN A 473 -9.06 -23.55 40.07
N GLU A 474 -8.11 -22.66 40.37
CA GLU A 474 -8.35 -21.45 41.16
C GLU A 474 -9.43 -20.56 40.51
N ILE A 475 -9.36 -20.36 39.20
CA ILE A 475 -10.35 -19.57 38.45
C ILE A 475 -11.71 -20.26 38.43
N LYS A 476 -11.77 -21.59 38.23
CA LYS A 476 -13.03 -22.34 38.26
C LYS A 476 -13.66 -22.33 39.65
N GLU A 477 -12.87 -22.36 40.72
CA GLU A 477 -13.35 -22.24 42.09
C GLU A 477 -13.81 -20.81 42.42
N ALA A 478 -13.04 -19.80 42.03
CA ALA A 478 -13.42 -18.41 42.23
C ALA A 478 -14.67 -18.02 41.42
N THR A 479 -14.83 -18.57 40.22
CA THR A 479 -16.01 -18.39 39.37
C THR A 479 -17.26 -19.02 40.00
N LYS A 480 -17.13 -20.18 40.67
CA LYS A 480 -18.22 -20.81 41.42
C LYS A 480 -18.63 -19.98 42.64
N ASN A 481 -17.68 -19.33 43.31
CA ASN A 481 -17.93 -18.53 44.51
C ASN A 481 -18.52 -17.13 44.21
N ASN A 482 -18.24 -16.55 43.04
CA ASN A 482 -18.67 -15.20 42.64
C ASN A 482 -19.83 -15.17 41.62
N ASN A 483 -20.81 -16.08 41.73
CA ASN A 483 -22.00 -16.09 40.87
C ASN A 483 -21.67 -16.17 39.35
N GLY A 484 -20.59 -16.86 38.99
CA GLY A 484 -20.13 -17.00 37.60
C GLY A 484 -19.26 -15.84 37.07
N LYS A 485 -18.79 -14.93 37.92
CA LYS A 485 -17.83 -13.88 37.54
C LYS A 485 -16.41 -14.22 37.98
N CYS A 486 -15.45 -14.13 37.07
CA CYS A 486 -14.02 -14.22 37.39
C CYS A 486 -13.59 -13.04 38.28
N PRO A 487 -12.64 -13.24 39.22
CA PRO A 487 -12.10 -12.15 40.02
C PRO A 487 -11.40 -11.10 39.16
N THR A 488 -11.56 -9.82 39.52
CA THR A 488 -11.03 -8.67 38.78
C THR A 488 -9.51 -8.72 38.59
N SER A 489 -8.76 -9.26 39.55
CA SER A 489 -7.30 -9.45 39.47
C SER A 489 -6.88 -10.37 38.31
N HIS A 490 -7.52 -11.53 38.17
CA HIS A 490 -7.21 -12.46 37.08
C HIS A 490 -7.67 -11.91 35.72
N VAL A 491 -8.80 -11.19 35.70
CA VAL A 491 -9.27 -10.52 34.47
C VAL A 491 -8.25 -9.47 33.99
N ILE A 492 -7.71 -8.64 34.88
CA ILE A 492 -6.66 -7.68 34.53
C ILE A 492 -5.43 -8.41 33.98
N ASN A 493 -5.00 -9.50 34.63
CA ASN A 493 -3.83 -10.26 34.18
C ASN A 493 -4.06 -10.89 32.80
N PHE A 494 -5.24 -11.46 32.54
CA PHE A 494 -5.56 -12.02 31.22
C PHE A 494 -5.63 -10.95 30.13
N VAL A 495 -6.23 -9.80 30.43
CA VAL A 495 -6.24 -8.68 29.48
C VAL A 495 -4.82 -8.16 29.27
N LYS A 496 -3.99 -8.05 30.32
CA LYS A 496 -2.58 -7.63 30.22
C LYS A 496 -1.76 -8.60 29.36
N GLU A 497 -1.91 -9.90 29.56
CA GLU A 497 -1.28 -10.94 28.74
C GLU A 497 -1.76 -10.86 27.28
N TYR A 498 -3.06 -10.66 27.07
CA TYR A 498 -3.64 -10.53 25.72
C TYR A 498 -3.14 -9.28 24.98
N LEU A 499 -3.03 -8.14 25.67
CA LEU A 499 -2.49 -6.90 25.10
C LEU A 499 -1.00 -7.00 24.80
N ARG A 500 -0.25 -7.84 25.53
CA ARG A 500 1.16 -8.16 25.27
C ARG A 500 1.36 -9.14 24.13
N SER A 501 0.31 -9.86 23.71
CA SER A 501 0.39 -10.76 22.57
C SER A 501 0.78 -10.01 21.29
N MET A 502 1.48 -10.70 20.37
CA MET A 502 1.94 -10.11 19.11
C MET A 502 0.79 -9.55 18.26
N LYS A 503 -0.41 -10.14 18.36
CA LYS A 503 -1.61 -9.67 17.66
C LYS A 503 -1.93 -8.21 17.99
N CYS A 504 -1.96 -7.88 19.28
CA CYS A 504 -2.27 -6.53 19.77
C CYS A 504 -1.07 -5.59 19.63
N ARG A 505 0.15 -6.10 19.81
CA ARG A 505 1.37 -5.30 19.75
C ARG A 505 1.73 -4.85 18.33
N ASN A 506 1.41 -5.67 17.32
CA ASN A 506 1.71 -5.36 15.92
C ASN A 506 0.57 -4.57 15.24
N GLN A 507 -0.68 -5.06 15.31
CA GLN A 507 -1.81 -4.41 14.63
C GLN A 507 -2.50 -3.31 15.45
N GLY A 508 -2.32 -3.32 16.77
CA GLY A 508 -3.05 -2.48 17.71
C GLY A 508 -4.29 -3.17 18.26
N TYR A 509 -5.06 -2.44 19.04
CA TYR A 509 -6.25 -2.95 19.70
C TYR A 509 -7.28 -1.85 19.95
N ILE A 510 -8.55 -2.23 20.06
CA ILE A 510 -9.62 -1.37 20.58
C ILE A 510 -10.26 -2.06 21.78
N LEU A 511 -10.07 -1.48 22.97
CA LEU A 511 -10.65 -1.99 24.21
C LEU A 511 -12.12 -1.53 24.34
N ASP A 512 -13.02 -2.49 24.54
CA ASP A 512 -14.44 -2.22 24.78
C ASP A 512 -14.73 -2.03 26.28
N GLY A 513 -14.88 -0.78 26.70
CA GLY A 513 -15.46 -0.43 27.99
C GLY A 513 -14.66 -0.86 29.23
N PHE A 514 -13.37 -1.19 29.05
CA PHE A 514 -12.43 -1.57 30.11
C PHE A 514 -11.13 -0.79 29.93
N PRO A 515 -10.45 -0.32 30.99
CA PRO A 515 -10.76 -0.45 32.43
C PRO A 515 -11.98 0.38 32.91
N THR A 516 -12.59 -0.02 34.04
CA THR A 516 -13.78 0.66 34.60
C THR A 516 -13.50 1.52 35.83
N THR A 517 -12.36 1.28 36.50
CA THR A 517 -11.88 2.07 37.63
C THR A 517 -10.46 2.59 37.40
N THR A 518 -10.11 3.66 38.10
CA THR A 518 -8.75 4.24 38.06
C THR A 518 -7.69 3.26 38.59
N GLU A 519 -8.05 2.43 39.57
CA GLU A 519 -7.15 1.41 40.13
C GLU A 519 -6.89 0.28 39.13
N GLU A 520 -7.93 -0.20 38.44
CA GLU A 520 -7.79 -1.16 37.33
C GLU A 520 -6.90 -0.61 36.22
N ALA A 521 -7.09 0.66 35.85
CA ALA A 521 -6.30 1.31 34.82
C ALA A 521 -4.81 1.40 35.20
N LYS A 522 -4.53 1.73 36.46
CA LYS A 522 -3.17 1.73 37.00
C LYS A 522 -2.53 0.35 36.88
N ILE A 523 -3.16 -0.70 37.42
CA ILE A 523 -2.56 -2.05 37.41
C ILE A 523 -2.39 -2.61 35.98
N LEU A 524 -3.36 -2.32 35.09
CA LEU A 524 -3.31 -2.77 33.70
C LEU A 524 -2.16 -2.14 32.93
N PHE A 525 -1.96 -0.84 33.10
CA PHE A 525 -0.98 -0.04 32.34
C PHE A 525 0.31 0.26 33.12
N GLU A 526 0.45 -0.23 34.35
CA GLU A 526 1.70 -0.15 35.10
C GLU A 526 2.79 -0.96 34.37
N ALA A 527 3.85 -0.26 33.98
CA ALA A 527 5.06 -0.83 33.43
C ALA A 527 5.61 -1.88 34.41
N SER A 528 5.79 -3.10 33.93
CA SER A 528 6.50 -4.12 34.72
C SER A 528 8.00 -3.87 34.65
N ASP A 529 8.71 -4.08 35.76
CA ASP A 529 10.16 -3.83 35.95
C ASP A 529 11.12 -4.54 34.95
N GLU A 530 10.62 -5.33 33.99
CA GLU A 530 11.44 -5.99 32.97
C GLU A 530 11.73 -5.11 31.73
N ASP A 531 10.96 -4.06 31.49
CA ASP A 531 11.10 -3.17 30.32
C ASP A 531 11.94 -1.90 30.61
N SER A 532 12.28 -1.64 31.88
CA SER A 532 12.96 -0.43 32.35
C SER A 532 14.49 -0.61 32.46
N LYS A 533 15.18 -0.71 31.32
CA LYS A 533 16.65 -0.50 31.28
C LYS A 533 17.06 0.97 31.18
N ASP A 534 16.12 1.90 30.97
CA ASP A 534 16.39 3.34 30.93
C ASP A 534 15.35 4.13 31.76
N ASP A 535 15.80 4.81 32.82
CA ASP A 535 15.00 5.63 33.78
C ASP A 535 14.28 6.87 33.16
N LYS A 536 14.06 6.92 31.84
CA LYS A 536 13.52 8.09 31.12
C LYS A 536 12.52 7.78 30.01
N THR A 537 11.95 6.58 29.92
CA THR A 537 10.82 6.32 29.02
C THR A 537 9.52 6.83 29.64
N LEU A 538 8.77 7.65 28.89
CA LEU A 538 7.41 8.04 29.26
C LEU A 538 6.51 6.80 29.17
N LEU A 539 5.50 6.65 30.03
CA LEU A 539 4.50 5.56 29.95
C LEU A 539 3.76 5.52 28.59
N THR A 540 3.81 6.62 27.83
CA THR A 540 3.30 6.71 26.44
C THR A 540 4.10 5.86 25.44
N ASP A 541 5.35 5.48 25.76
CA ASP A 541 6.17 4.59 24.93
C ASP A 541 5.92 3.10 25.21
N ASP A 542 5.11 2.77 26.24
CA ASP A 542 4.81 1.38 26.54
C ASP A 542 4.06 0.72 25.38
N PRO A 543 4.44 -0.52 25.01
CA PRO A 543 3.81 -1.24 23.90
C PRO A 543 2.30 -1.40 24.11
N VAL A 544 1.87 -1.41 25.37
CA VAL A 544 0.49 -1.66 25.79
C VAL A 544 -0.32 -0.37 25.97
N PHE A 545 0.27 0.80 26.16
CA PHE A 545 -0.47 2.02 26.52
C PHE A 545 -1.27 2.61 25.34
N PRO A 546 -2.53 3.06 25.52
CA PRO A 546 -3.37 3.56 24.43
C PRO A 546 -2.99 4.97 23.95
N GLU A 547 -3.10 5.21 22.63
CA GLU A 547 -2.88 6.54 22.00
C GLU A 547 -4.17 7.39 22.02
N PHE A 548 -5.34 6.74 21.93
CA PHE A 548 -6.63 7.41 21.87
C PHE A 548 -7.61 6.90 22.93
N VAL A 549 -8.32 7.81 23.58
CA VAL A 549 -9.39 7.49 24.52
C VAL A 549 -10.66 8.21 24.08
N PHE A 550 -11.73 7.46 23.86
CA PHE A 550 -13.05 7.98 23.49
C PHE A 550 -14.04 7.73 24.61
N SER A 551 -14.76 8.76 25.06
CA SER A 551 -15.80 8.63 26.08
C SER A 551 -17.16 8.92 25.46
N LEU A 552 -18.06 7.93 25.49
CA LEU A 552 -19.44 8.10 25.03
C LEU A 552 -20.31 8.64 26.16
N GLU A 553 -21.02 9.74 25.91
CA GLU A 553 -22.01 10.29 26.83
C GLU A 553 -23.42 10.05 26.30
N ALA A 554 -24.31 9.65 27.21
CA ALA A 554 -25.74 9.46 26.95
C ALA A 554 -26.54 9.61 28.25
N SER A 555 -27.79 10.09 28.16
CA SER A 555 -28.70 10.12 29.29
C SER A 555 -29.34 8.75 29.56
N ASP A 556 -29.67 8.51 30.82
CA ASP A 556 -30.29 7.26 31.25
C ASP A 556 -31.68 7.06 30.62
N ALA A 557 -32.39 8.15 30.30
CA ALA A 557 -33.68 8.10 29.61
C ALA A 557 -33.53 7.60 28.17
N PHE A 558 -32.52 8.08 27.46
CA PHE A 558 -32.20 7.65 26.09
C PHE A 558 -31.77 6.18 26.04
N LEU A 559 -30.90 5.75 26.98
CA LEU A 559 -30.44 4.36 27.05
C LEU A 559 -31.57 3.37 27.32
N LYS A 560 -32.50 3.71 28.22
CA LYS A 560 -33.70 2.90 28.49
C LYS A 560 -34.60 2.80 27.26
N GLN A 561 -34.85 3.92 26.57
CA GLN A 561 -35.67 3.94 25.35
C GLN A 561 -35.03 3.14 24.20
N ARG A 562 -33.70 3.17 24.08
CA ARG A 562 -32.97 2.43 23.05
C ARG A 562 -33.09 0.92 23.25
N ILE A 563 -33.05 0.45 24.51
CA ILE A 563 -33.24 -0.97 24.83
C ILE A 563 -34.69 -1.41 24.61
N MET A 564 -35.67 -0.56 24.95
CA MET A 564 -37.09 -0.86 24.67
C MET A 564 -37.39 -1.02 23.17
N LYS A 565 -36.57 -0.43 22.29
CA LYS A 565 -36.71 -0.55 20.83
C LYS A 565 -36.03 -1.80 20.25
N LEU A 566 -35.24 -2.54 21.04
CA LEU A 566 -34.55 -3.75 20.58
C LEU A 566 -35.50 -4.98 20.62
N PRO A 567 -35.35 -5.97 19.72
CA PRO A 567 -36.18 -7.17 19.71
C PRO A 567 -35.98 -8.03 20.97
N GLU A 568 -37.08 -8.53 21.56
CA GLU A 568 -37.08 -9.39 22.77
C GLU A 568 -36.16 -10.63 22.65
N ALA A 569 -35.96 -11.15 21.43
CA ALA A 569 -35.07 -12.28 21.16
C ALA A 569 -33.59 -12.01 21.45
N SER A 570 -33.14 -10.74 21.42
CA SER A 570 -31.77 -10.33 21.77
C SER A 570 -31.59 -10.01 23.27
N ILE A 571 -32.71 -9.88 23.99
CA ILE A 571 -32.79 -9.43 25.39
C ILE A 571 -33.01 -10.63 26.32
N SER A 572 -33.67 -11.69 25.84
CA SER A 572 -33.90 -12.93 26.57
C SER A 572 -32.60 -13.72 26.79
N GLY A 573 -32.15 -13.80 28.05
CA GLY A 573 -30.96 -14.57 28.45
C GLY A 573 -29.64 -13.80 28.42
N THR A 574 -29.63 -12.53 27.98
CA THR A 574 -28.44 -11.66 28.03
C THR A 574 -28.44 -10.80 29.30
N ARG A 575 -27.27 -10.23 29.61
CA ARG A 575 -27.03 -9.30 30.74
C ARG A 575 -27.87 -8.00 30.66
N ASN A 576 -28.72 -7.82 29.66
CA ASN A 576 -29.46 -6.59 29.32
C ASN A 576 -30.93 -6.62 29.76
N SER A 577 -31.29 -7.40 30.79
CA SER A 577 -32.61 -7.27 31.41
C SER A 577 -32.79 -5.88 32.05
N GLU A 578 -34.01 -5.36 32.06
CA GLU A 578 -34.32 -3.99 32.50
C GLU A 578 -33.84 -3.70 33.93
N GLU A 579 -34.00 -4.67 34.84
CA GLU A 579 -33.55 -4.59 36.23
C GLU A 579 -32.03 -4.69 36.40
N ALA A 580 -31.35 -5.47 35.56
CA ALA A 580 -29.89 -5.61 35.61
C ALA A 580 -29.20 -4.38 35.02
N LEU A 581 -29.78 -3.79 33.97
CA LEU A 581 -29.28 -2.57 33.34
C LEU A 581 -29.38 -1.37 34.29
N THR A 582 -30.54 -1.18 34.94
CA THR A 582 -30.76 -0.07 35.86
C THR A 582 -29.77 -0.09 37.02
N LYS A 583 -29.54 -1.26 37.63
CA LYS A 583 -28.51 -1.43 38.66
C LYS A 583 -27.10 -1.09 38.16
N ARG A 584 -26.73 -1.55 36.96
CA ARG A 584 -25.41 -1.24 36.37
C ARG A 584 -25.23 0.24 36.02
N LEU A 585 -26.29 0.91 35.57
CA LEU A 585 -26.25 2.35 35.31
C LEU A 585 -26.04 3.12 36.61
N GLU A 586 -26.75 2.75 37.68
CA GLU A 586 -26.56 3.35 39.01
C GLU A 586 -25.16 3.09 39.57
N GLU A 587 -24.63 1.88 39.43
CA GLU A 587 -23.24 1.54 39.80
C GLU A 587 -22.24 2.37 38.98
N TYR A 588 -22.44 2.46 37.66
CA TYR A 588 -21.57 3.23 36.77
C TYR A 588 -21.54 4.71 37.11
N ARG A 589 -22.69 5.33 37.43
CA ARG A 589 -22.79 6.75 37.81
C ARG A 589 -22.21 7.05 39.20
N LYS A 590 -22.22 6.06 40.11
CA LYS A 590 -21.58 6.19 41.42
C LYS A 590 -20.06 6.13 41.34
N VAL A 591 -19.54 5.33 40.43
CA VAL A 591 -18.09 5.16 40.23
C VAL A 591 -17.51 6.28 39.36
N ASN A 592 -18.24 6.70 38.32
CA ASN A 592 -17.84 7.78 37.42
C ASN A 592 -18.45 9.11 37.88
N THR A 593 -17.79 9.75 38.84
CA THR A 593 -18.01 11.15 39.21
C THR A 593 -16.88 12.01 38.66
N ASP A 594 -17.10 13.32 38.49
CA ASP A 594 -16.14 14.27 37.88
C ASP A 594 -14.74 14.23 38.51
N GLU A 595 -14.61 13.77 39.76
CA GLU A 595 -13.34 13.67 40.49
C GLU A 595 -12.66 12.29 40.39
N THR A 596 -13.40 11.20 40.11
CA THR A 596 -12.91 9.80 40.18
C THR A 596 -12.98 9.06 38.86
N THR A 597 -13.24 9.75 37.75
CA THR A 597 -13.34 9.14 36.42
C THR A 597 -12.02 8.56 35.94
N VAL A 598 -12.09 7.40 35.28
CA VAL A 598 -10.95 6.78 34.56
C VAL A 598 -10.31 7.74 33.56
N LEU A 599 -11.10 8.68 33.03
CA LEU A 599 -10.65 9.75 32.16
C LEU A 599 -9.56 10.62 32.78
N ASN A 600 -9.64 10.91 34.09
CA ASN A 600 -8.67 11.74 34.79
C ASN A 600 -7.29 11.08 34.81
N TYR A 601 -7.24 9.74 34.90
CA TYR A 601 -5.98 8.99 34.83
C TYR A 601 -5.32 9.12 33.45
N PHE A 602 -6.09 9.10 32.36
CA PHE A 602 -5.55 9.28 31.02
C PHE A 602 -5.11 10.73 30.76
N ASP A 603 -5.86 11.72 31.29
CA ASP A 603 -5.47 13.13 31.23
C ASP A 603 -4.17 13.42 32.00
N GLU A 604 -3.96 12.79 33.18
CA GLU A 604 -2.70 12.85 33.93
C GLU A 604 -1.50 12.30 33.13
N GLN A 605 -1.75 11.38 32.19
CA GLN A 605 -0.75 10.79 31.30
C GLN A 605 -0.68 11.49 29.93
N GLU A 606 -1.19 12.72 29.82
CA GLU A 606 -1.19 13.55 28.60
C GLU A 606 -2.04 13.00 27.42
N VAL A 607 -2.92 12.02 27.66
CA VAL A 607 -3.86 11.50 26.66
C VAL A 607 -5.24 12.09 26.90
N HIS A 608 -5.58 13.13 26.13
CA HIS A 608 -6.86 13.82 26.27
C HIS A 608 -8.04 12.99 25.72
N PRO A 609 -9.03 12.65 26.57
CA PRO A 609 -10.17 11.87 26.15
C PRO A 609 -11.12 12.71 25.28
N THR A 610 -11.53 12.14 24.15
CA THR A 610 -12.51 12.78 23.25
C THR A 610 -13.91 12.38 23.68
N ILE A 611 -14.68 13.35 24.17
CA ILE A 611 -16.06 13.14 24.63
C ILE A 611 -17.01 13.22 23.44
N ILE A 612 -17.85 12.21 23.27
CA ILE A 612 -18.80 12.11 22.16
C ILE A 612 -20.22 11.90 22.70
N ASP A 613 -21.11 12.83 22.38
CA ASP A 613 -22.52 12.79 22.76
C ASP A 613 -23.33 11.93 21.77
N VAL A 614 -23.78 10.77 22.23
CA VAL A 614 -24.49 9.76 21.42
C VAL A 614 -25.95 10.16 21.15
N GLU A 615 -26.48 11.16 21.85
CA GLU A 615 -27.87 11.60 21.65
C GLU A 615 -28.03 12.49 20.42
N LYS A 616 -26.98 13.22 20.06
CA LYS A 616 -27.00 14.22 18.99
C LYS A 616 -26.52 13.69 17.64
N MET A 617 -25.82 12.56 17.63
CA MET A 617 -25.12 12.05 16.45
C MET A 617 -25.61 10.68 16.04
N GLU A 618 -25.75 10.47 14.74
CA GLU A 618 -25.99 9.13 14.20
C GLU A 618 -24.72 8.28 14.26
N LEU A 619 -24.90 6.95 14.25
CA LEU A 619 -23.81 5.99 14.44
C LEU A 619 -22.69 6.11 13.37
N ASN A 620 -23.02 6.56 12.17
CA ASN A 620 -22.05 6.77 11.10
C ASN A 620 -21.27 8.07 11.29
N GLU A 621 -21.91 9.15 11.75
CA GLU A 621 -21.26 10.42 12.05
C GLU A 621 -20.27 10.27 13.23
N THR A 622 -20.62 9.43 14.20
CA THR A 622 -19.72 9.08 15.32
C THR A 622 -18.46 8.39 14.80
N ILE A 623 -18.60 7.48 13.85
CA ILE A 623 -17.48 6.79 13.21
C ILE A 623 -16.65 7.77 12.38
N GLU A 624 -17.27 8.69 11.64
CA GLU A 624 -16.56 9.73 10.89
C GLU A 624 -15.74 10.67 11.80
N MET A 625 -16.28 11.04 12.96
CA MET A 625 -15.54 11.84 13.93
C MET A 625 -14.35 11.06 14.50
N ILE A 626 -14.58 9.82 14.95
CA ILE A 626 -13.53 8.96 15.49
C ILE A 626 -12.44 8.71 14.44
N THR A 627 -12.83 8.45 13.18
CA THR A 627 -11.88 8.22 12.10
C THR A 627 -11.10 9.48 11.73
N LYS A 628 -11.70 10.67 11.85
CA LYS A 628 -11.00 11.95 11.68
C LYS A 628 -9.95 12.18 12.77
N VAL A 629 -10.23 11.76 14.02
CA VAL A 629 -9.31 11.88 15.16
C VAL A 629 -8.19 10.84 15.08
N MET A 630 -8.52 9.56 14.84
CA MET A 630 -7.53 8.48 14.72
C MET A 630 -6.70 8.55 13.43
N GLY A 631 -7.20 9.24 12.40
CA GLY A 631 -6.57 9.38 11.10
C GLY A 631 -6.78 8.16 10.19
N GLY A 632 -5.96 8.07 9.15
CA GLY A 632 -6.04 6.96 8.19
C GLY A 632 -5.58 5.62 8.78
N ALA A 633 -6.03 4.51 8.19
CA ALA A 633 -5.61 3.19 8.62
C ALA A 633 -4.09 3.01 8.48
N ARG A 634 -3.46 2.51 9.55
CA ARG A 634 -2.01 2.24 9.66
C ARG A 634 -1.69 0.75 9.46
N ASN A 635 -2.53 0.04 8.70
CA ASN A 635 -2.36 -1.40 8.41
C ASN A 635 -2.20 -1.59 6.89
N TYR A 636 -1.88 -2.82 6.45
CA TYR A 636 -1.94 -3.19 5.04
C TYR A 636 -3.28 -2.75 4.44
N GLY A 637 -3.18 -1.96 3.36
CA GLY A 637 -4.34 -1.51 2.61
C GLY A 637 -5.18 -2.69 2.09
N PRO A 638 -6.39 -2.42 1.59
CA PRO A 638 -7.23 -3.47 1.00
C PRO A 638 -6.43 -4.29 -0.03
N SER A 639 -6.59 -5.61 0.01
CA SER A 639 -5.82 -6.51 -0.85
C SER A 639 -6.11 -6.24 -2.34
N VAL A 640 -5.24 -6.67 -3.26
CA VAL A 640 -5.48 -6.56 -4.72
C VAL A 640 -6.86 -7.14 -5.08
N GLU A 641 -7.22 -8.25 -4.45
CA GLU A 641 -8.48 -8.94 -4.65
C GLU A 641 -9.66 -8.13 -4.08
N GLU A 642 -9.49 -7.48 -2.92
CA GLU A 642 -10.50 -6.58 -2.36
C GLU A 642 -10.66 -5.31 -3.21
N ILE A 643 -9.58 -4.66 -3.64
CA ILE A 643 -9.63 -3.46 -4.49
C ILE A 643 -10.26 -3.78 -5.84
N SER A 644 -9.91 -4.92 -6.44
CA SER A 644 -10.47 -5.37 -7.71
C SER A 644 -11.93 -5.80 -7.57
N ALA A 645 -12.30 -6.49 -6.47
CA ALA A 645 -13.68 -6.81 -6.16
C ALA A 645 -14.52 -5.55 -5.89
N GLU A 646 -14.00 -4.60 -5.12
CA GLU A 646 -14.66 -3.30 -4.87
C GLU A 646 -14.80 -2.49 -6.16
N ARG A 647 -13.77 -2.43 -7.01
CA ARG A 647 -13.88 -1.80 -8.33
C ARG A 647 -14.89 -2.51 -9.22
N PHE A 648 -14.89 -3.84 -9.25
CA PHE A 648 -15.88 -4.61 -10.00
C PHE A 648 -17.29 -4.36 -9.47
N GLN A 649 -17.47 -4.29 -8.15
CA GLN A 649 -18.74 -3.94 -7.52
C GLN A 649 -19.16 -2.51 -7.84
N MET A 650 -18.23 -1.54 -7.81
CA MET A 650 -18.50 -0.15 -8.19
C MET A 650 -18.85 -0.01 -9.67
N GLU A 651 -18.13 -0.69 -10.55
CA GLU A 651 -18.41 -0.72 -11.99
C GLU A 651 -19.75 -1.39 -12.28
N ALA A 652 -20.06 -2.50 -11.62
CA ALA A 652 -21.35 -3.18 -11.73
C ALA A 652 -22.50 -2.32 -11.17
N ALA A 653 -22.31 -1.63 -10.05
CA ALA A 653 -23.28 -0.72 -9.48
C ALA A 653 -23.53 0.48 -10.39
N LYS A 654 -22.46 1.05 -10.95
CA LYS A 654 -22.55 2.13 -11.93
C LYS A 654 -23.29 1.68 -13.18
N ALA A 655 -22.93 0.53 -13.75
CA ALA A 655 -23.61 -0.06 -14.91
C ALA A 655 -25.10 -0.34 -14.63
N LYS A 656 -25.44 -0.83 -13.43
CA LYS A 656 -26.83 -1.04 -13.02
C LYS A 656 -27.61 0.28 -12.90
N SER A 657 -26.99 1.33 -12.35
CA SER A 657 -27.62 2.65 -12.24
C SER A 657 -27.83 3.30 -13.61
N GLU A 658 -26.86 3.15 -14.53
CA GLU A 658 -26.95 3.65 -15.90
C GLU A 658 -28.03 2.90 -16.71
N ALA A 659 -28.16 1.59 -16.52
CA ALA A 659 -29.21 0.78 -17.14
C ALA A 659 -30.61 1.21 -16.66
N LEU A 660 -30.79 1.40 -15.35
CA LEU A 660 -32.07 1.83 -14.77
C LEU A 660 -32.44 3.26 -15.26
N ALA A 661 -31.47 4.17 -15.32
CA ALA A 661 -31.67 5.52 -15.86
C ALA A 661 -31.94 5.54 -17.38
N ALA A 662 -31.43 4.56 -18.14
CA ALA A 662 -31.74 4.40 -19.56
C ALA A 662 -33.16 3.83 -19.78
N GLU A 663 -33.58 2.89 -18.93
CA GLU A 663 -34.94 2.34 -18.95
C GLU A 663 -35.98 3.40 -18.60
N GLU A 664 -35.75 4.21 -17.56
CA GLU A 664 -36.63 5.34 -17.21
C GLU A 664 -36.70 6.41 -18.31
N ARG A 665 -35.59 6.68 -19.01
CA ARG A 665 -35.58 7.59 -20.16
C ARG A 665 -36.41 7.04 -21.31
N SER A 666 -36.23 5.75 -21.64
CA SER A 666 -37.02 5.09 -22.68
C SER A 666 -38.51 5.06 -22.34
N ALA A 667 -38.87 4.86 -21.07
CA ALA A 667 -40.26 4.92 -20.62
C ALA A 667 -40.87 6.33 -20.77
N ARG A 668 -40.14 7.38 -20.39
CA ARG A 668 -40.56 8.77 -20.57
C ARG A 668 -40.73 9.14 -22.04
N GLU A 669 -39.78 8.77 -22.91
CA GLU A 669 -39.87 9.01 -24.35
C GLU A 669 -41.08 8.29 -24.99
N LYS A 670 -41.38 7.06 -24.55
CA LYS A 670 -42.59 6.34 -24.99
C LYS A 670 -43.85 7.08 -24.56
N GLU A 671 -43.95 7.49 -23.29
CA GLU A 671 -45.11 8.22 -22.79
C GLU A 671 -45.31 9.56 -23.53
N GLU A 672 -44.23 10.31 -23.76
CA GLU A 672 -44.27 11.54 -24.54
C GLU A 672 -44.69 11.28 -25.99
N SER A 673 -44.16 10.24 -26.62
CA SER A 673 -44.54 9.85 -27.99
C SER A 673 -46.02 9.47 -28.10
N GLU A 674 -46.57 8.80 -27.09
CA GLU A 674 -47.98 8.44 -27.02
C GLU A 674 -48.87 9.67 -26.81
N ARG A 675 -48.46 10.61 -25.95
CA ARG A 675 -49.15 11.90 -25.76
C ARG A 675 -49.16 12.71 -27.06
N HIS A 676 -48.03 12.79 -27.74
CA HIS A 676 -47.92 13.46 -29.04
C HIS A 676 -48.78 12.79 -30.12
N ALA A 677 -48.81 11.46 -30.16
CA ALA A 677 -49.65 10.72 -31.10
C ALA A 677 -51.15 11.00 -30.86
N LYS A 678 -51.60 10.99 -29.59
CA LYS A 678 -52.98 11.32 -29.23
C LYS A 678 -53.35 12.76 -29.61
N ALA A 679 -52.50 13.73 -29.25
CA ALA A 679 -52.73 15.14 -29.60
C ALA A 679 -52.81 15.36 -31.12
N LYS A 680 -51.99 14.64 -31.90
CA LYS A 680 -52.01 14.70 -33.37
C LYS A 680 -53.30 14.11 -33.95
N LEU A 681 -53.81 13.02 -33.40
CA LEU A 681 -55.09 12.43 -33.81
C LEU A 681 -56.26 13.39 -33.51
N GLU A 682 -56.29 13.96 -32.31
CA GLU A 682 -57.31 14.95 -31.93
C GLU A 682 -57.28 16.19 -32.82
N TRP A 683 -56.08 16.71 -33.11
CA TRP A 683 -55.90 17.82 -34.04
C TRP A 683 -56.42 17.51 -35.44
N ASN A 684 -56.10 16.32 -35.97
CA ASN A 684 -56.56 15.89 -37.28
C ASN A 684 -58.09 15.79 -37.34
N MET A 685 -58.73 15.22 -36.32
CA MET A 685 -60.19 15.17 -36.25
C MET A 685 -60.80 16.57 -36.23
N ARG A 686 -60.23 17.49 -35.44
CA ARG A 686 -60.71 18.88 -35.38
C ARG A 686 -60.52 19.60 -36.72
N LEU A 687 -59.42 19.34 -37.42
CA LEU A 687 -59.16 19.89 -38.75
C LEU A 687 -60.17 19.38 -39.79
N GLU A 688 -60.52 18.10 -39.74
CA GLU A 688 -61.56 17.53 -40.61
C GLU A 688 -62.94 18.14 -40.35
N GLU A 689 -63.28 18.36 -39.09
CA GLU A 689 -64.54 19.03 -38.71
C GLU A 689 -64.58 20.47 -39.24
N VAL A 690 -63.49 21.22 -39.10
CA VAL A 690 -63.38 22.59 -39.65
C VAL A 690 -63.52 22.58 -41.17
N ARG A 691 -62.85 21.66 -41.88
CA ARG A 691 -62.98 21.53 -43.34
C ARG A 691 -64.41 21.22 -43.77
N LYS A 692 -65.13 20.41 -42.99
CA LYS A 692 -66.53 20.09 -43.25
C LYS A 692 -67.41 21.32 -43.08
N GLN A 693 -67.21 22.07 -41.98
CA GLN A 693 -67.93 23.33 -41.73
C GLN A 693 -67.64 24.37 -42.84
N GLU A 694 -66.39 24.53 -43.26
CA GLU A 694 -66.02 25.40 -44.37
C GLU A 694 -66.73 25.01 -45.67
N LYS A 695 -66.81 23.71 -45.96
CA LYS A 695 -67.52 23.20 -47.14
C LYS A 695 -69.02 23.49 -47.07
N GLU A 696 -69.65 23.28 -45.92
CA GLU A 696 -71.07 23.58 -45.70
C GLU A 696 -71.35 25.09 -45.86
N VAL A 697 -70.47 25.95 -45.35
CA VAL A 697 -70.57 27.41 -45.53
C VAL A 697 -70.39 27.79 -47.00
N LEU A 698 -69.42 27.22 -47.71
CA LEU A 698 -69.21 27.46 -49.14
C LEU A 698 -70.41 27.00 -49.96
N GLU A 699 -70.98 25.83 -49.67
CA GLU A 699 -72.22 25.35 -50.30
C GLU A 699 -73.37 26.31 -50.04
N ALA A 700 -73.54 26.78 -48.79
CA ALA A 700 -74.57 27.76 -48.44
C ALA A 700 -74.37 29.10 -49.18
N GLN A 701 -73.14 29.58 -49.31
CA GLN A 701 -72.81 30.79 -50.09
C GLN A 701 -73.03 30.59 -51.59
N SER A 702 -72.92 29.36 -52.10
CA SER A 702 -73.20 29.03 -53.50
C SER A 702 -74.69 28.92 -53.82
N LEU A 703 -75.57 28.73 -52.83
CA LEU A 703 -77.01 28.55 -53.01
C LEU A 703 -77.69 29.75 -53.73
N PRO A 704 -77.44 31.03 -53.37
CA PRO A 704 -78.03 32.16 -54.09
C PRO A 704 -77.63 32.20 -55.56
N LEU A 705 -76.35 31.94 -55.87
CA LEU A 705 -75.86 31.91 -57.25
C LEU A 705 -76.46 30.74 -58.03
N ARG A 706 -76.52 29.55 -57.43
CA ARG A 706 -77.16 28.37 -58.04
C ARG A 706 -78.66 28.58 -58.26
N ASN A 707 -79.35 29.20 -57.31
CA ASN A 707 -80.77 29.56 -57.43
C ASN A 707 -80.98 30.60 -58.55
N TYR A 708 -80.09 31.58 -58.67
CA TYR A 708 -80.13 32.55 -59.76
C TYR A 708 -79.93 31.87 -61.13
N LEU A 709 -78.90 31.02 -61.25
CA LEU A 709 -78.64 30.22 -62.45
C LEU A 709 -79.85 29.35 -62.80
N MET A 710 -80.40 28.59 -61.84
CA MET A 710 -81.55 27.72 -62.05
C MET A 710 -82.83 28.48 -62.42
N LYS A 711 -83.04 29.69 -61.89
CA LYS A 711 -84.26 30.46 -62.13
C LYS A 711 -84.23 31.26 -63.43
N TYR A 712 -83.10 31.88 -63.77
CA TYR A 712 -83.03 32.85 -64.87
C TYR A 712 -82.25 32.36 -66.08
N ILE A 713 -81.21 31.53 -65.89
CA ILE A 713 -80.31 31.13 -66.98
C ILE A 713 -80.69 29.75 -67.51
N MET A 714 -80.93 28.78 -66.61
CA MET A 714 -81.22 27.39 -66.98
C MET A 714 -82.46 27.23 -67.86
N PRO A 715 -83.61 27.91 -67.64
CA PRO A 715 -84.78 27.77 -68.51
C PRO A 715 -84.50 28.24 -69.94
N THR A 716 -83.78 29.36 -70.11
CA THR A 716 -83.40 29.89 -71.42
C THR A 716 -82.36 28.99 -72.10
N LEU A 717 -81.37 28.51 -71.35
CA LEU A 717 -80.35 27.59 -71.86
C LEU A 717 -80.96 26.23 -72.26
N THR A 718 -81.84 25.66 -71.45
CA THR A 718 -82.52 24.40 -71.78
C THR A 718 -83.48 24.57 -72.95
N ALA A 719 -84.20 25.69 -73.06
CA ALA A 719 -85.00 25.99 -74.25
C ALA A 719 -84.13 26.07 -75.51
N GLY A 720 -82.98 26.76 -75.45
CA GLY A 720 -82.04 26.85 -76.56
C GLY A 720 -81.43 25.50 -76.95
N LEU A 721 -81.04 24.69 -75.96
CA LEU A 721 -80.55 23.34 -76.21
C LEU A 721 -81.63 22.42 -76.82
N ILE A 722 -82.89 22.55 -76.41
CA ILE A 722 -84.02 21.82 -77.01
C ILE A 722 -84.24 22.29 -78.46
N GLU A 723 -84.13 23.58 -78.74
CA GLU A 723 -84.32 24.14 -80.08
C GLU A 723 -83.23 23.70 -81.06
N ILE A 724 -81.98 23.68 -80.60
CA ILE A 724 -80.85 23.16 -81.39
C ILE A 724 -80.99 21.66 -81.61
N ALA A 725 -81.44 20.91 -80.61
CA ALA A 725 -81.70 19.49 -80.76
C ALA A 725 -82.80 19.19 -81.81
N LYS A 726 -83.75 20.12 -82.03
CA LYS A 726 -84.76 20.03 -83.10
C LYS A 726 -84.22 20.41 -84.47
N ILE A 727 -83.44 21.49 -84.57
CA ILE A 727 -82.97 22.05 -85.85
C ILE A 727 -81.76 21.27 -86.40
N ARG A 728 -80.95 20.67 -85.52
CA ARG A 728 -79.67 20.00 -85.85
C ARG A 728 -78.82 20.79 -86.87
N PRO A 729 -78.40 22.01 -86.53
CA PRO A 729 -77.51 22.80 -87.37
C PRO A 729 -76.10 22.19 -87.43
N ASP A 730 -75.36 22.50 -88.51
CA ASP A 730 -73.98 22.04 -88.71
C ASP A 730 -73.01 22.57 -87.63
N ASP A 731 -73.28 23.76 -87.08
CA ASP A 731 -72.60 24.27 -85.88
C ASP A 731 -73.59 24.55 -84.73
N PRO A 732 -73.68 23.64 -83.74
CA PRO A 732 -74.58 23.79 -82.60
C PRO A 732 -74.11 24.85 -81.59
N VAL A 733 -72.83 25.23 -81.56
CA VAL A 733 -72.30 26.20 -80.58
C VAL A 733 -72.68 27.62 -81.00
N ASP A 734 -72.43 27.97 -82.26
CA ASP A 734 -72.79 29.29 -82.81
C ASP A 734 -74.31 29.50 -82.81
N SER A 735 -75.07 28.45 -83.16
CA SER A 735 -76.54 28.49 -83.12
C SER A 735 -77.09 28.70 -81.70
N LEU A 736 -76.44 28.11 -80.68
CA LEU A 736 -76.78 28.34 -79.27
C LEU A 736 -76.46 29.77 -78.84
N ALA A 737 -75.30 30.28 -79.23
CA ALA A 737 -74.90 31.65 -78.93
C ALA A 737 -75.92 32.65 -79.50
N GLU A 738 -76.28 32.53 -80.78
CA GLU A 738 -77.32 33.36 -81.38
C GLU A 738 -78.67 33.27 -80.66
N PHE A 739 -79.09 32.05 -80.30
CA PHE A 739 -80.35 31.83 -79.58
C PHE A 739 -80.35 32.53 -78.22
N LEU A 740 -79.27 32.38 -77.46
CA LEU A 740 -79.12 33.02 -76.15
C LEU A 740 -79.02 34.54 -76.25
N PHE A 741 -78.37 35.07 -77.29
CA PHE A 741 -78.34 36.52 -77.54
C PHE A 741 -79.75 37.08 -77.85
N LYS A 742 -80.57 36.34 -78.61
CA LYS A 742 -81.96 36.73 -78.92
C LYS A 742 -82.88 36.68 -77.70
N HIS A 743 -82.70 35.69 -76.82
CA HIS A 743 -83.57 35.46 -75.65
C HIS A 743 -82.99 35.98 -74.32
N ASN A 744 -82.03 36.91 -74.38
CA ASN A 744 -81.43 37.50 -73.18
C ASN A 744 -82.45 38.40 -72.44
N PRO A 745 -82.79 38.13 -71.16
CA PRO A 745 -83.76 38.93 -70.40
C PRO A 745 -83.33 40.38 -70.11
N GLY A 746 -82.09 40.77 -70.46
CA GLY A 746 -81.63 42.16 -70.40
C GLY A 746 -81.95 43.04 -71.62
N ASN A 747 -82.62 42.49 -72.65
CA ASN A 747 -82.84 43.19 -73.94
C ASN A 747 -84.31 43.59 -74.22
N THR A 748 -85.19 43.56 -73.21
CA THR A 748 -86.50 44.22 -73.29
C THR A 748 -86.42 45.63 -72.68
N VAL A 749 -86.28 46.63 -73.54
CA VAL A 749 -87.01 47.91 -73.46
C VAL A 749 -88.21 47.78 -74.37
#